data_AF-D2VHR9-F1
#
_entry.id   AF-D2VHR9-F1
#
_cell.length_a   1.000
_cell.length_b   1.000
_cell.length_c   1.000
_cell.angle_alpha   90.00
_cell.angle_beta   90.00
_cell.angle_gamma   90.00
#
_symmetry.space_group_name_H-M   'P 1'
#
loop_
_entity.id
_entity.type
_entity.pdbx_description
1 polymer ?
#
loop_
_entity_poly.entity_id
_entity_poly.type
_entity_poly.pdbx_seq_one_letter_code
_entity_poly.pdbx_strand_id
1 'polypeptide(L)'
;MLPTLQSLFDPIVGSVEKALEGFEEENQVIFNRELIRGIYLFGSQVYFCRKHGVLDETYSKLKFQTKDDEILEYLDDSDFDLIIVCDEMVSRNFSEGGLAADLQFKLYFDLPIKTFDGKELEVEFEVSLVNTKYFISFVNYHQPVLLQLICEEKLDERFVIYEEDSMRRWRREFGNYFLRIPRLKYAFIHELNYSMNKSFRFWNSYIESSQTDETSLKKVKKNICHGYRLLRFAHQILIHGSVSDFSETNDFYQQVFVKTQNYTSWKEYEQEYQKFYDDLEEKFESLCNFILDKAESLLVGNSSELAILSFLRESKQITDEFLHISNTDNRSVAVNSLDFLYRGTSSSSRLFSLRVHPFDSLKTTFEFSLDPRIHRSENPLLYFKREDIRQCNGLVVEQMEGTNRAICLPRPQLLDVREFEKRVGSVEQEKINAFLFNSVKYYRCFKKPFGKNVNMFFASDNWVLASPDLDFNDWKDTIYLRRKDTCWRKDFWDCFNDLGMKNPTDRTSTFMFCWNTTRNSIMFVGSIKNETYVENVFEYEETGKNLNWEVIERVASLDLEKCSLLSMKEQNEWMSSLSQTVIELNPEIYEGLLFISLENHSTINYHEYRAFEMKCPVHHHIKILNLTNKNYPSSEVLDSVVIENPPRSLINSDKIDQHLLECAVLSNFDITQTIREINPLFQAPYKTVLEKYERLCLDIDSFYHEQIQQHPLSKISSLSLRLCLNQQKIPQKQLKDLVFRLKTFEESRSDPLLKSHTFFQHFISLLQVQPNQKKARVELQTLIKLIKIYDSSNTLY
;
A
#
# COMPACT_ATOMS: atom_id res chain seq x y z
N MET A 1 -24.93 7.71 31.09
CA MET A 1 -24.40 8.03 29.75
C MET A 1 -24.77 6.96 28.73
N LEU A 2 -24.25 5.73 28.77
CA LEU A 2 -24.67 4.69 27.81
C LEU A 2 -26.19 4.42 27.80
N PRO A 3 -26.86 4.20 28.94
CA PRO A 3 -28.32 3.96 28.96
C PRO A 3 -29.14 5.17 28.46
N THR A 4 -28.60 6.36 28.71
CA THR A 4 -29.21 7.67 28.52
C THR A 4 -29.20 8.06 27.04
N LEU A 5 -28.09 7.80 26.34
CA LEU A 5 -27.98 7.93 24.88
C LEU A 5 -28.75 6.82 24.14
N GLN A 6 -28.78 5.58 24.66
CA GLN A 6 -29.52 4.47 24.06
C GLN A 6 -30.99 4.81 23.84
N SER A 7 -31.60 5.57 24.76
CA SER A 7 -32.99 6.01 24.65
C SER A 7 -33.30 7.00 23.51
N LEU A 8 -32.29 7.76 23.05
CA LEU A 8 -32.35 8.64 21.88
C LEU A 8 -32.01 7.90 20.58
N PHE A 9 -31.21 6.84 20.69
CA PHE A 9 -30.80 6.04 19.55
C PHE A 9 -31.78 4.94 19.20
N ASP A 10 -32.59 4.39 20.11
CA ASP A 10 -33.61 3.40 19.74
C ASP A 10 -34.56 3.93 18.63
N PRO A 11 -35.04 5.20 18.67
CA PRO A 11 -35.79 5.79 17.56
C PRO A 11 -34.97 6.04 16.29
N ILE A 12 -33.70 6.45 16.41
CA ILE A 12 -32.81 6.69 15.26
C ILE A 12 -32.49 5.35 14.59
N VAL A 13 -32.11 4.33 15.36
CA VAL A 13 -31.87 2.96 14.91
C VAL A 13 -33.14 2.39 14.32
N GLY A 14 -34.31 2.53 14.95
CA GLY A 14 -35.59 2.07 14.39
C GLY A 14 -35.99 2.81 13.10
N SER A 15 -35.64 4.10 12.97
CA SER A 15 -35.92 4.88 11.76
C SER A 15 -34.92 4.60 10.65
N VAL A 16 -33.64 4.39 11.00
CA VAL A 16 -32.61 3.86 10.10
C VAL A 16 -33.03 2.48 9.62
N GLU A 17 -33.48 1.59 10.50
CA GLU A 17 -33.97 0.26 10.15
C GLU A 17 -35.15 0.33 9.18
N LYS A 18 -36.10 1.25 9.41
CA LYS A 18 -37.25 1.46 8.53
C LYS A 18 -36.87 2.12 7.20
N ALA A 19 -35.94 3.06 7.21
CA ALA A 19 -35.37 3.65 6.01
C ALA A 19 -34.61 2.61 5.19
N LEU A 20 -33.90 1.69 5.87
CA LEU A 20 -33.22 0.56 5.25
C LEU A 20 -34.20 -0.47 4.69
N GLU A 21 -35.33 -0.75 5.34
CA GLU A 21 -36.41 -1.60 4.78
C GLU A 21 -36.94 -1.02 3.47
N GLY A 22 -37.24 0.29 3.44
CA GLY A 22 -37.66 0.96 2.20
C GLY A 22 -36.57 0.96 1.12
N PHE A 23 -35.31 1.06 1.54
CA PHE A 23 -34.16 1.05 0.64
C PHE A 23 -33.86 -0.34 0.05
N GLU A 24 -34.05 -1.43 0.80
CA GLU A 24 -33.95 -2.80 0.29
C GLU A 24 -34.96 -3.03 -0.85
N GLU A 25 -36.19 -2.51 -0.71
CA GLU A 25 -37.24 -2.61 -1.72
C GLU A 25 -36.96 -1.75 -2.96
N GLU A 26 -36.49 -0.51 -2.79
CA GLU A 26 -36.28 0.44 -3.90
C GLU A 26 -34.95 0.25 -4.64
N ASN A 27 -33.86 -0.04 -3.93
CA ASN A 27 -32.50 -0.01 -4.47
C ASN A 27 -31.83 -1.38 -4.63
N GLN A 28 -32.58 -2.46 -4.36
CA GLN A 28 -32.10 -3.84 -4.48
C GLN A 28 -30.81 -4.12 -3.72
N VAL A 29 -30.58 -3.42 -2.60
CA VAL A 29 -29.47 -3.70 -1.70
C VAL A 29 -29.88 -4.82 -0.78
N ILE A 30 -29.06 -5.86 -0.68
CA ILE A 30 -29.27 -6.95 0.27
C ILE A 30 -28.46 -6.59 1.52
N PHE A 31 -29.17 -6.40 2.62
CA PHE A 31 -28.60 -6.06 3.91
C PHE A 31 -29.08 -7.07 4.97
N ASN A 32 -28.18 -7.48 5.86
CA ASN A 32 -28.53 -8.33 6.99
C ASN A 32 -28.22 -7.61 8.29
N ARG A 33 -29.25 -7.32 9.07
CA ARG A 33 -29.15 -6.64 10.38
C ARG A 33 -28.24 -7.38 11.36
N GLU A 34 -28.22 -8.71 11.31
CA GLU A 34 -27.37 -9.53 12.16
C GLU A 34 -25.87 -9.38 11.83
N LEU A 35 -25.56 -8.77 10.69
CA LEU A 35 -24.21 -8.50 10.22
C LEU A 35 -23.78 -7.04 10.44
N ILE A 36 -24.58 -6.22 11.13
CA ILE A 36 -24.13 -4.89 11.58
C ILE A 36 -23.01 -5.07 12.61
N ARG A 37 -21.87 -4.46 12.32
CA ARG A 37 -20.65 -4.51 13.12
C ARG A 37 -20.47 -3.25 13.97
N GLY A 38 -20.91 -2.10 13.48
CA GLY A 38 -20.86 -0.86 14.23
C GLY A 38 -21.71 0.26 13.63
N ILE A 39 -22.12 1.20 14.46
CA ILE A 39 -22.83 2.43 14.11
C ILE A 39 -22.10 3.58 14.80
N TYR A 40 -21.60 4.52 14.01
CA TYR A 40 -20.77 5.64 14.49
C TYR A 40 -21.39 6.97 14.06
N LEU A 41 -21.38 7.94 14.98
CA LEU A 41 -21.58 9.33 14.62
C LEU A 41 -20.29 9.92 14.09
N PHE A 42 -20.39 10.77 13.07
CA PHE A 42 -19.27 11.55 12.58
C PHE A 42 -19.71 12.96 12.17
N GLY A 43 -18.72 13.80 11.87
CA GLY A 43 -18.95 15.20 11.49
C GLY A 43 -18.49 16.20 12.54
N SER A 44 -18.50 17.49 12.16
CA SER A 44 -17.90 18.55 12.97
C SER A 44 -18.60 18.83 14.29
N GLN A 45 -19.83 18.35 14.48
CA GLN A 45 -20.70 18.64 15.63
C GLN A 45 -20.53 17.71 16.82
N VAL A 46 -20.09 16.47 16.58
CA VAL A 46 -19.81 15.53 17.67
C VAL A 46 -18.73 16.09 18.61
N TYR A 47 -17.82 16.92 18.08
CA TYR A 47 -16.79 17.61 18.85
C TYR A 47 -17.30 18.75 19.75
N PHE A 48 -18.50 19.27 19.49
CA PHE A 48 -19.11 20.36 20.27
C PHE A 48 -20.03 19.85 21.40
N CYS A 49 -20.31 18.55 21.46
CA CYS A 49 -21.08 17.93 22.54
C CYS A 49 -20.34 18.05 23.89
N ARG A 50 -20.79 18.94 24.78
CA ARG A 50 -20.32 19.06 26.17
C ARG A 50 -21.44 18.77 27.16
N LYS A 51 -21.11 18.01 28.21
CA LYS A 51 -22.02 17.70 29.32
C LYS A 51 -22.36 18.92 30.19
N HIS A 52 -21.61 20.03 30.14
CA HIS A 52 -21.94 21.24 30.90
C HIS A 52 -21.40 22.52 30.25
N GLY A 53 -22.29 23.45 29.88
CA GLY A 53 -22.36 24.72 30.61
C GLY A 53 -21.87 26.02 29.97
N VAL A 54 -21.13 26.05 28.85
CA VAL A 54 -20.77 27.34 28.23
C VAL A 54 -20.68 27.22 26.71
N LEU A 55 -21.82 27.47 26.05
CA LEU A 55 -21.90 27.91 24.66
C LEU A 55 -22.86 29.11 24.67
N ASP A 56 -22.40 30.19 24.07
CA ASP A 56 -23.01 31.53 24.04
C ASP A 56 -24.48 31.49 23.55
N GLU A 57 -25.31 32.42 24.04
CA GLU A 57 -26.76 32.51 23.78
C GLU A 57 -27.11 32.79 22.30
N THR A 58 -26.10 32.96 21.44
CA THR A 58 -26.22 33.34 20.03
C THR A 58 -26.60 32.20 19.09
N TYR A 59 -26.64 30.95 19.56
CA TYR A 59 -27.03 29.80 18.72
C TYR A 59 -28.30 29.14 19.23
N SER A 60 -29.22 28.86 18.30
CA SER A 60 -30.44 28.09 18.55
C SER A 60 -30.05 26.66 18.97
N LYS A 61 -30.65 26.15 20.05
CA LYS A 61 -30.25 24.90 20.72
C LYS A 61 -31.34 23.84 20.58
N LEU A 62 -30.95 22.70 20.03
CA LEU A 62 -31.71 21.46 20.15
C LEU A 62 -31.52 20.89 21.56
N LYS A 63 -32.58 20.87 22.36
CA LYS A 63 -32.56 20.24 23.68
C LYS A 63 -33.29 18.90 23.62
N PHE A 64 -32.62 17.82 24.03
CA PHE A 64 -33.17 16.49 24.10
C PHE A 64 -33.30 16.04 25.55
N GLN A 65 -34.47 15.51 25.92
CA GLN A 65 -34.69 14.89 27.22
C GLN A 65 -34.55 13.38 27.06
N THR A 66 -33.64 12.80 27.83
CA THR A 66 -33.42 11.35 27.83
C THR A 66 -34.39 10.65 28.78
N LYS A 67 -34.48 9.31 28.71
CA LYS A 67 -35.28 8.51 29.67
C LYS A 67 -34.86 8.71 31.14
N ASP A 68 -33.66 9.22 31.38
CA ASP A 68 -33.10 9.47 32.72
C ASP A 68 -33.21 10.96 33.15
N ASP A 69 -34.02 11.78 32.47
CA ASP A 69 -34.16 13.23 32.70
C ASP A 69 -32.87 14.08 32.51
N GLU A 70 -31.81 13.52 31.91
CA GLU A 70 -30.66 14.33 31.46
C GLU A 70 -31.05 15.12 30.19
N ILE A 71 -30.73 16.42 30.16
CA ILE A 71 -30.91 17.32 29.00
C ILE A 71 -29.61 17.38 28.20
N LEU A 72 -29.66 16.96 26.93
CA LEU A 72 -28.55 17.12 25.98
C LEU A 72 -28.80 18.32 25.07
N GLU A 73 -27.79 19.18 24.87
CA GLU A 73 -27.87 20.38 24.02
C GLU A 73 -27.04 20.19 22.74
N TYR A 74 -27.67 20.31 21.56
CA TYR A 74 -27.04 20.32 20.23
C TYR A 74 -27.35 21.65 19.53
N LEU A 75 -26.70 21.93 18.40
CA LEU A 75 -26.96 23.14 17.59
C LEU A 75 -28.10 22.87 16.59
N ASP A 76 -29.12 23.75 16.54
CA ASP A 76 -30.37 23.62 15.73
C ASP A 76 -30.19 23.51 14.20
N ASP A 77 -29.01 23.82 13.67
CA ASP A 77 -28.78 24.09 12.24
C ASP A 77 -27.79 23.05 11.63
N SER A 78 -27.88 21.78 12.02
CA SER A 78 -26.77 20.82 11.87
C SER A 78 -27.04 19.51 11.10
N ASP A 79 -26.10 19.18 10.21
CA ASP A 79 -25.97 17.88 9.56
C ASP A 79 -25.44 16.85 10.58
N PHE A 80 -26.18 15.77 10.83
CA PHE A 80 -25.68 14.60 11.54
C PHE A 80 -25.29 13.53 10.55
N ASP A 81 -24.01 13.18 10.54
CA ASP A 81 -23.51 12.12 9.68
C ASP A 81 -23.39 10.81 10.48
N LEU A 82 -23.90 9.70 9.94
CA LEU A 82 -23.87 8.36 10.52
C LEU A 82 -23.08 7.41 9.62
N ILE A 83 -22.15 6.64 10.18
CA ILE A 83 -21.52 5.51 9.49
C ILE A 83 -22.08 4.21 10.07
N ILE A 84 -22.67 3.39 9.22
CA ILE A 84 -23.09 2.03 9.56
C ILE A 84 -22.11 1.08 8.90
N VAL A 85 -21.38 0.33 9.72
CA VAL A 85 -20.44 -0.70 9.28
C VAL A 85 -21.14 -2.05 9.38
N CYS A 86 -21.20 -2.78 8.28
CA CYS A 86 -21.83 -4.10 8.20
C CYS A 86 -21.01 -5.06 7.32
N ASP A 87 -21.25 -6.36 7.43
CA ASP A 87 -20.70 -7.36 6.51
C ASP A 87 -21.72 -7.79 5.46
N GLU A 88 -21.21 -8.31 4.34
CA GLU A 88 -21.98 -8.95 3.26
C GLU A 88 -23.06 -8.06 2.63
N MET A 89 -22.85 -6.75 2.68
CA MET A 89 -23.66 -5.80 1.94
C MET A 89 -23.40 -5.99 0.43
N VAL A 90 -24.46 -6.09 -0.37
CA VAL A 90 -24.38 -6.27 -1.83
C VAL A 90 -25.44 -5.39 -2.50
N SER A 91 -25.10 -4.69 -3.58
CA SER A 91 -26.07 -4.01 -4.43
C SER A 91 -26.30 -4.76 -5.73
N ARG A 92 -27.56 -4.82 -6.17
CA ARG A 92 -27.88 -5.24 -7.55
C ARG A 92 -27.94 -4.06 -8.53
N ASN A 93 -27.87 -2.83 -8.02
CA ASN A 93 -27.84 -1.60 -8.80
C ASN A 93 -26.40 -1.10 -9.00
N PHE A 94 -25.78 -1.51 -10.11
CA PHE A 94 -24.42 -1.11 -10.50
C PHE A 94 -24.29 0.38 -10.86
N SER A 95 -25.39 1.10 -11.06
CA SER A 95 -25.37 2.48 -11.60
C SER A 95 -25.18 3.59 -10.56
N GLU A 96 -25.36 3.33 -9.25
CA GLU A 96 -25.44 4.39 -8.24
C GLU A 96 -24.34 4.39 -7.16
N GLY A 97 -23.44 3.41 -7.14
CA GLY A 97 -22.27 3.40 -6.27
C GLY A 97 -20.98 3.53 -7.09
N GLY A 98 -19.89 4.02 -6.50
CA GLY A 98 -18.58 4.06 -7.15
C GLY A 98 -18.06 2.68 -7.58
N LEU A 99 -16.79 2.55 -7.94
CA LEU A 99 -16.12 1.27 -8.32
C LEU A 99 -15.98 0.26 -7.14
N ALA A 100 -16.70 0.53 -6.06
CA ALA A 100 -16.80 -0.18 -4.80
C ALA A 100 -18.27 -0.13 -4.34
N ALA A 101 -19.21 -0.19 -5.28
CA ALA A 101 -20.64 0.02 -5.06
C ALA A 101 -21.19 -1.01 -4.07
N ASP A 102 -20.68 -2.24 -4.11
CA ASP A 102 -21.06 -3.27 -3.13
C ASP A 102 -20.49 -2.97 -1.74
N LEU A 103 -19.56 -2.04 -1.61
CA LEU A 103 -18.87 -1.76 -0.37
C LEU A 103 -19.22 -0.44 0.31
N GLN A 104 -19.98 0.45 -0.33
CA GLN A 104 -20.46 1.70 0.28
C GLN A 104 -21.75 2.24 -0.37
N PHE A 105 -22.69 2.71 0.46
CA PHE A 105 -23.87 3.49 0.08
C PHE A 105 -23.95 4.78 0.91
N LYS A 106 -24.61 5.79 0.36
CA LYS A 106 -25.01 6.99 1.08
C LYS A 106 -26.52 7.15 0.99
N LEU A 107 -27.15 7.36 2.13
CA LEU A 107 -28.57 7.64 2.25
C LEU A 107 -28.74 9.04 2.84
N TYR A 108 -29.82 9.68 2.44
CA TYR A 108 -30.28 10.94 3.01
C TYR A 108 -31.72 10.73 3.46
N PHE A 109 -32.02 11.05 4.72
CA PHE A 109 -33.40 11.06 5.18
C PHE A 109 -33.58 12.10 6.28
N ASP A 110 -34.81 12.63 6.32
CA ASP A 110 -35.24 13.57 7.35
C ASP A 110 -35.93 12.81 8.48
N LEU A 111 -35.51 13.07 9.71
CA LEU A 111 -36.09 12.44 10.89
C LEU A 111 -36.81 13.51 11.74
N PRO A 112 -38.13 13.38 11.95
CA PRO A 112 -38.86 14.27 12.82
C PRO A 112 -38.51 13.96 14.27
N ILE A 113 -37.87 14.91 14.94
CA ILE A 113 -37.43 14.84 16.32
C ILE A 113 -38.27 15.80 17.16
N LYS A 114 -38.78 15.33 18.31
CA LYS A 114 -39.40 16.21 19.30
C LYS A 114 -38.34 16.87 20.17
N THR A 115 -38.29 18.20 20.12
CA THR A 115 -37.48 19.03 21.01
C THR A 115 -38.06 19.05 22.43
N PHE A 116 -37.24 19.52 23.38
CA PHE A 116 -37.63 19.70 24.78
C PHE A 116 -38.88 20.58 24.99
N ASP A 117 -39.12 21.58 24.13
CA ASP A 117 -40.33 22.42 24.16
C ASP A 117 -41.54 21.78 23.44
N GLY A 118 -41.42 20.52 23.01
CA GLY A 118 -42.48 19.74 22.38
C GLY A 118 -42.73 20.07 20.90
N LYS A 119 -41.86 20.87 20.26
CA LYS A 119 -41.90 21.12 18.83
C LYS A 119 -41.29 19.95 18.07
N GLU A 120 -41.85 19.65 16.91
CA GLU A 120 -41.22 18.73 15.97
C GLU A 120 -40.26 19.52 15.09
N LEU A 121 -39.00 19.10 15.07
CA LEU A 121 -37.95 19.58 14.18
C LEU A 121 -37.58 18.42 13.24
N GLU A 122 -37.58 18.67 11.94
CA GLU A 122 -36.96 17.73 10.99
C GLU A 122 -35.46 17.91 11.02
N VAL A 123 -34.74 16.82 11.29
CA VAL A 123 -33.28 16.78 11.27
C VAL A 123 -32.84 15.90 10.11
N GLU A 124 -32.02 16.46 9.23
CA GLU A 124 -31.44 15.75 8.10
C GLU A 124 -30.28 14.87 8.59
N PHE A 125 -30.32 13.58 8.22
CA PHE A 125 -29.25 12.62 8.48
C PHE A 125 -28.62 12.15 7.16
N GLU A 126 -27.30 12.30 7.05
CA GLU A 126 -26.51 11.61 6.03
C GLU A 126 -26.03 10.28 6.59
N VAL A 127 -26.48 9.15 6.04
CA VAL A 127 -26.08 7.81 6.50
C VAL A 127 -25.21 7.13 5.45
N SER A 128 -23.94 6.93 5.79
CA SER A 128 -23.01 6.13 5.02
C SER A 128 -23.06 4.68 5.49
N LEU A 129 -23.60 3.78 4.67
CA LEU A 129 -23.46 2.34 4.88
C LEU A 129 -22.18 1.85 4.23
N VAL A 130 -21.36 1.09 4.94
CA VAL A 130 -20.06 0.61 4.44
C VAL A 130 -19.81 -0.83 4.85
N ASN A 131 -19.22 -1.60 3.94
CA ASN A 131 -18.73 -2.94 4.27
C ASN A 131 -17.53 -2.82 5.22
N THR A 132 -17.41 -3.72 6.20
CA THR A 132 -16.31 -3.70 7.19
C THR A 132 -14.93 -3.61 6.54
N LYS A 133 -14.67 -4.45 5.52
CA LYS A 133 -13.42 -4.44 4.77
C LYS A 133 -13.12 -3.09 4.12
N TYR A 134 -14.14 -2.42 3.59
CA TYR A 134 -14.00 -1.08 3.01
C TYR A 134 -13.73 -0.05 4.09
N PHE A 135 -14.52 -0.04 5.16
CA PHE A 135 -14.34 0.88 6.29
C PHE A 135 -12.92 0.80 6.86
N ILE A 136 -12.42 -0.40 7.15
CA ILE A 136 -11.06 -0.62 7.66
C ILE A 136 -10.01 -0.18 6.65
N SER A 137 -10.16 -0.54 5.37
CA SER A 137 -9.24 -0.13 4.31
C SER A 137 -9.25 1.40 4.12
N PHE A 138 -10.41 2.02 4.22
CA PHE A 138 -10.62 3.45 4.12
C PHE A 138 -9.98 4.18 5.29
N VAL A 139 -10.17 3.70 6.52
CA VAL A 139 -9.51 4.23 7.72
C VAL A 139 -7.98 4.06 7.64
N ASN A 140 -7.51 2.88 7.21
CA ASN A 140 -6.08 2.61 7.01
C ASN A 140 -5.47 3.51 5.94
N TYR A 141 -6.24 3.84 4.89
CA TYR A 141 -5.77 4.67 3.81
C TYR A 141 -5.94 6.15 4.14
N HIS A 142 -7.15 6.67 4.36
CA HIS A 142 -7.43 8.06 4.69
C HIS A 142 -8.86 8.32 5.22
N GLN A 143 -8.94 9.01 6.35
CA GLN A 143 -9.61 10.33 6.50
C GLN A 143 -9.13 10.91 7.84
N PRO A 144 -8.52 12.12 7.87
CA PRO A 144 -8.11 12.78 9.12
C PRO A 144 -9.20 12.81 10.19
N VAL A 145 -10.45 13.00 9.77
CA VAL A 145 -11.64 12.98 10.63
C VAL A 145 -11.86 11.60 11.27
N LEU A 146 -11.72 10.51 10.52
CA LEU A 146 -11.88 9.15 11.05
C LEU A 146 -10.72 8.75 11.97
N LEU A 147 -9.50 9.25 11.69
CA LEU A 147 -8.37 9.04 12.60
C LEU A 147 -8.60 9.72 13.95
N GLN A 148 -9.22 10.91 13.96
CA GLN A 148 -9.58 11.60 15.20
C GLN A 148 -10.62 10.86 15.99
N LEU A 149 -11.69 10.42 15.31
CA LEU A 149 -12.69 9.53 15.86
C LEU A 149 -11.98 8.38 16.58
N ILE A 150 -11.14 7.63 15.88
CA ILE A 150 -10.52 6.41 16.42
C ILE A 150 -9.47 6.68 17.51
N CYS A 151 -8.90 7.88 17.58
CA CYS A 151 -7.89 8.25 18.56
C CYS A 151 -8.44 9.12 19.71
N GLU A 152 -9.74 9.21 19.95
CA GLU A 152 -10.26 9.98 21.09
C GLU A 152 -10.30 9.17 22.41
N GLU A 153 -9.87 9.78 23.51
CA GLU A 153 -9.81 9.10 24.82
C GLU A 153 -11.21 8.77 25.39
N LYS A 154 -12.20 9.64 25.15
CA LYS A 154 -13.61 9.49 25.60
C LYS A 154 -14.55 8.99 24.50
N LEU A 155 -13.98 8.23 23.58
CA LEU A 155 -14.56 7.71 22.36
C LEU A 155 -15.95 7.08 22.50
N ASP A 156 -16.07 6.17 23.46
CA ASP A 156 -17.28 5.36 23.67
C ASP A 156 -18.46 6.21 24.18
N GLU A 157 -18.20 7.42 24.67
CA GLU A 157 -19.21 8.32 25.23
C GLU A 157 -19.80 9.28 24.20
N ARG A 158 -19.15 9.47 23.04
CA ARG A 158 -19.50 10.55 22.10
C ARG A 158 -19.78 10.10 20.67
N PHE A 159 -19.08 9.08 20.17
CA PHE A 159 -19.13 8.75 18.74
C PHE A 159 -19.66 7.35 18.45
N VAL A 160 -19.67 6.44 19.42
CA VAL A 160 -20.09 5.05 19.22
C VAL A 160 -21.54 4.90 19.66
N ILE A 161 -22.44 4.62 18.71
CA ILE A 161 -23.85 4.28 19.01
C ILE A 161 -23.95 2.80 19.33
N TYR A 162 -23.37 1.98 18.45
CA TYR A 162 -23.34 0.53 18.58
C TYR A 162 -22.01 0.01 18.05
N GLU A 163 -21.46 -1.02 18.67
CA GLU A 163 -20.27 -1.69 18.17
C GLU A 163 -20.15 -3.08 18.81
N GLU A 164 -19.97 -4.09 17.99
CA GLU A 164 -19.67 -5.44 18.47
C GLU A 164 -18.23 -5.55 19.00
N ASP A 165 -17.94 -6.61 19.76
CA ASP A 165 -16.65 -6.75 20.44
C ASP A 165 -15.44 -6.80 19.50
N SER A 166 -15.59 -7.32 18.27
CA SER A 166 -14.52 -7.37 17.26
C SER A 166 -14.17 -5.96 16.78
N MET A 167 -15.16 -5.18 16.37
CA MET A 167 -14.96 -3.80 15.94
C MET A 167 -14.45 -2.93 17.08
N ARG A 168 -14.97 -3.12 18.30
CA ARG A 168 -14.48 -2.41 19.49
C ARG A 168 -13.02 -2.71 19.77
N ARG A 169 -12.63 -4.00 19.67
CA ARG A 169 -11.23 -4.41 19.82
C ARG A 169 -10.37 -3.79 18.72
N TRP A 170 -10.80 -3.90 17.46
CA TRP A 170 -10.07 -3.29 16.36
C TRP A 170 -9.85 -1.79 16.56
N ARG A 171 -10.92 -1.03 16.82
CA ARG A 171 -10.89 0.43 16.95
C ARG A 171 -9.95 0.85 18.07
N ARG A 172 -10.05 0.22 19.25
CA ARG A 172 -9.17 0.51 20.40
C ARG A 172 -7.70 0.20 20.12
N GLU A 173 -7.44 -0.79 19.27
CA GLU A 173 -6.09 -1.20 18.90
C GLU A 173 -5.57 -0.48 17.64
N PHE A 174 -6.43 0.22 16.89
CA PHE A 174 -6.06 0.79 15.61
C PHE A 174 -4.90 1.79 15.73
N GLY A 175 -4.99 2.70 16.70
CA GLY A 175 -3.95 3.69 16.97
C GLY A 175 -2.59 3.07 17.35
N ASN A 176 -2.58 1.82 17.81
CA ASN A 176 -1.38 1.09 18.19
C ASN A 176 -0.70 0.46 16.96
N TYR A 177 -1.50 -0.11 16.06
CA TYR A 177 -0.98 -0.93 14.95
C TYR A 177 -0.87 -0.21 13.61
N PHE A 178 -1.70 0.81 13.34
CA PHE A 178 -1.83 1.39 12.00
C PHE A 178 -1.51 2.87 11.91
N LEU A 179 -1.49 3.59 13.04
CA LEU A 179 -1.07 4.98 13.04
C LEU A 179 0.42 5.05 12.69
N ARG A 180 0.78 5.87 11.70
CA ARG A 180 2.18 6.07 11.26
C ARG A 180 2.47 7.54 11.16
N ILE A 181 3.60 8.00 11.71
CA ILE A 181 3.97 9.42 11.70
C ILE A 181 4.09 9.97 10.27
N PRO A 182 4.76 9.30 9.31
CA PRO A 182 4.82 9.81 7.94
C PRO A 182 3.44 9.97 7.30
N ARG A 183 2.54 9.00 7.48
CA ARG A 183 1.17 9.06 6.95
C ARG A 183 0.35 10.16 7.59
N LEU A 184 0.44 10.28 8.92
CA LEU A 184 -0.25 11.29 9.70
C LEU A 184 0.19 12.69 9.26
N LYS A 185 1.50 12.91 9.09
CA LYS A 185 2.08 14.12 8.51
C LYS A 185 1.41 14.50 7.19
N TYR A 186 1.44 13.62 6.19
CA TYR A 186 0.89 13.93 4.87
C TYR A 186 -0.63 14.07 4.86
N ALA A 187 -1.37 13.23 5.59
CA ALA A 187 -2.83 13.23 5.59
C ALA A 187 -3.39 14.53 6.18
N PHE A 188 -2.85 14.99 7.31
CA PHE A 188 -3.33 16.19 7.99
C PHE A 188 -2.88 17.49 7.29
N ILE A 189 -1.67 17.52 6.73
CA ILE A 189 -1.19 18.66 5.92
C ILE A 189 -2.01 18.81 4.63
N HIS A 190 -2.31 17.71 3.95
CA HIS A 190 -3.15 17.74 2.74
C HIS A 190 -4.55 18.29 3.06
N GLU A 191 -5.14 17.88 4.18
CA GLU A 191 -6.50 18.29 4.56
C GLU A 191 -6.57 19.77 5.01
N LEU A 192 -5.50 20.28 5.62
CA LEU A 192 -5.35 21.71 5.91
C LEU A 192 -5.45 22.54 4.61
N ASN A 193 -4.64 22.17 3.61
CA ASN A 193 -4.63 22.79 2.29
C ASN A 193 -5.97 22.62 1.55
N TYR A 194 -6.58 21.45 1.64
CA TYR A 194 -7.90 21.19 1.07
C TYR A 194 -8.99 22.07 1.69
N SER A 195 -8.96 22.26 3.01
CA SER A 195 -9.92 23.07 3.75
C SER A 195 -9.86 24.54 3.34
N MET A 196 -8.67 25.10 3.12
CA MET A 196 -8.51 26.48 2.63
C MET A 196 -9.06 26.64 1.21
N ASN A 197 -8.75 25.71 0.31
CA ASN A 197 -9.28 25.68 -1.06
C ASN A 197 -10.81 25.51 -1.09
N LYS A 198 -11.37 24.69 -0.20
CA LYS A 198 -12.81 24.50 -0.05
C LYS A 198 -13.48 25.80 0.44
N SER A 199 -12.84 26.52 1.35
CA SER A 199 -13.28 27.85 1.80
C SER A 199 -13.32 28.85 0.63
N PHE A 200 -12.29 28.91 -0.21
CA PHE A 200 -12.27 29.78 -1.40
C PHE A 200 -13.39 29.45 -2.39
N ARG A 201 -13.67 28.16 -2.63
CA ARG A 201 -14.78 27.75 -3.51
C ARG A 201 -16.14 28.24 -3.01
N PHE A 202 -16.43 28.07 -1.72
CA PHE A 202 -17.68 28.58 -1.13
C PHE A 202 -17.75 30.09 -1.11
N TRP A 203 -16.62 30.78 -0.98
CA TRP A 203 -16.56 32.23 -1.11
C TRP A 203 -16.97 32.69 -2.53
N ASN A 204 -16.49 31.99 -3.57
CA ASN A 204 -16.91 32.30 -4.94
C ASN A 204 -18.40 32.07 -5.15
N SER A 205 -18.96 30.97 -4.61
CA SER A 205 -20.42 30.73 -4.64
C SER A 205 -21.20 31.84 -3.92
N TYR A 206 -20.70 32.34 -2.78
CA TYR A 206 -21.29 33.47 -2.08
C TYR A 206 -21.31 34.75 -2.94
N ILE A 207 -20.20 35.07 -3.62
CA ILE A 207 -20.16 36.22 -4.54
C ILE A 207 -21.10 36.03 -5.73
N GLU A 208 -21.12 34.85 -6.35
CA GLU A 208 -21.99 34.53 -7.49
C GLU A 208 -23.47 34.65 -7.13
N SER A 209 -23.84 34.33 -5.88
CA SER A 209 -25.19 34.52 -5.32
C SER A 209 -25.54 35.99 -5.01
N SER A 210 -24.73 36.96 -5.46
CA SER A 210 -24.87 38.37 -5.11
C SER A 210 -24.84 38.63 -3.60
N GLN A 211 -24.06 37.82 -2.85
CA GLN A 211 -23.89 37.92 -1.39
C GLN A 211 -25.19 37.74 -0.58
N THR A 212 -26.14 36.99 -1.13
CA THR A 212 -27.41 36.70 -0.43
C THR A 212 -27.43 35.34 0.24
N ASP A 213 -26.54 34.42 -0.16
CA ASP A 213 -26.46 33.09 0.42
C ASP A 213 -25.59 33.06 1.70
N GLU A 214 -26.19 33.42 2.83
CA GLU A 214 -25.54 33.33 4.14
C GLU A 214 -25.02 31.90 4.47
N THR A 215 -25.60 30.86 3.86
CA THR A 215 -25.15 29.47 4.07
C THR A 215 -23.76 29.23 3.46
N SER A 216 -23.47 29.79 2.28
CA SER A 216 -22.14 29.73 1.68
C SER A 216 -21.10 30.44 2.54
N LEU A 217 -21.42 31.62 3.09
CA LEU A 217 -20.50 32.35 3.99
C LEU A 217 -20.25 31.58 5.30
N LYS A 218 -21.29 30.94 5.88
CA LYS A 218 -21.12 30.01 7.02
C LYS A 218 -20.18 28.85 6.65
N LYS A 219 -20.30 28.28 5.44
CA LYS A 219 -19.41 27.20 4.95
C LYS A 219 -17.97 27.67 4.77
N VAL A 220 -17.70 28.91 4.35
CA VAL A 220 -16.34 29.49 4.32
C VAL A 220 -15.71 29.41 5.71
N LYS A 221 -16.38 29.98 6.71
CA LYS A 221 -15.88 30.04 8.11
C LYS A 221 -15.72 28.64 8.71
N LYS A 222 -16.69 27.74 8.47
CA LYS A 222 -16.65 26.33 8.91
C LYS A 222 -15.38 25.61 8.42
N ASN A 223 -15.04 25.75 7.14
CA ASN A 223 -13.87 25.07 6.58
C ASN A 223 -12.53 25.66 7.09
N ILE A 224 -12.45 26.97 7.34
CA ILE A 224 -11.28 27.59 8.01
C ILE A 224 -11.10 27.07 9.44
N CYS A 225 -12.18 26.86 10.19
CA CYS A 225 -12.05 26.26 11.52
C CYS A 225 -11.69 24.77 11.44
N HIS A 226 -12.18 24.07 10.41
CA HIS A 226 -11.96 22.64 10.23
C HIS A 226 -10.48 22.33 9.99
N GLY A 227 -9.81 23.00 9.05
CA GLY A 227 -8.39 22.79 8.77
C GLY A 227 -7.52 22.97 10.02
N TYR A 228 -7.76 24.05 10.78
CA TYR A 228 -7.07 24.32 12.04
C TYR A 228 -7.27 23.20 13.07
N ARG A 229 -8.54 22.85 13.32
CA ARG A 229 -8.91 21.79 14.26
C ARG A 229 -8.19 20.50 13.93
N LEU A 230 -8.17 20.14 12.64
CA LEU A 230 -7.58 18.89 12.22
C LEU A 230 -6.10 18.81 12.56
N LEU A 231 -5.34 19.87 12.28
CA LEU A 231 -3.90 19.90 12.57
C LEU A 231 -3.59 19.98 14.07
N ARG A 232 -4.39 20.70 14.87
CA ARG A 232 -4.25 20.71 16.34
C ARG A 232 -4.48 19.34 16.95
N PHE A 233 -5.52 18.63 16.51
CA PHE A 233 -5.76 17.27 16.95
C PHE A 233 -4.67 16.31 16.46
N ALA A 234 -4.14 16.50 15.25
CA ALA A 234 -2.97 15.75 14.77
C ALA A 234 -1.76 15.91 15.70
N HIS A 235 -1.51 17.14 16.18
CA HIS A 235 -0.46 17.42 17.15
C HIS A 235 -0.69 16.71 18.49
N GLN A 236 -1.92 16.70 19.01
CA GLN A 236 -2.27 15.95 20.21
C GLN A 236 -2.09 14.43 20.01
N ILE A 237 -2.57 13.88 18.88
CA ILE A 237 -2.42 12.46 18.54
C ILE A 237 -0.94 12.08 18.41
N LEU A 238 -0.10 12.96 17.86
CA LEU A 238 1.34 12.74 17.75
C LEU A 238 2.02 12.65 19.12
N ILE A 239 1.66 13.52 20.07
CA ILE A 239 2.31 13.61 21.38
C ILE A 239 1.72 12.64 22.41
N HIS A 240 0.40 12.50 22.44
CA HIS A 240 -0.33 11.74 23.46
C HIS A 240 -0.88 10.41 22.94
N GLY A 241 -0.92 10.23 21.62
CA GLY A 241 -1.53 9.05 21.01
C GLY A 241 -3.04 9.13 20.93
N SER A 242 -3.62 10.17 21.51
CA SER A 242 -5.03 10.46 21.53
C SER A 242 -5.30 11.97 21.45
N VAL A 243 -6.55 12.34 21.22
CA VAL A 243 -7.04 13.72 21.42
C VAL A 243 -7.57 13.83 22.84
N SER A 244 -6.93 14.69 23.65
CA SER A 244 -7.25 14.88 25.06
C SER A 244 -7.96 16.21 25.33
N ASP A 245 -7.73 17.24 24.51
CA ASP A 245 -8.35 18.57 24.66
C ASP A 245 -9.05 19.03 23.37
N PHE A 246 -10.38 18.90 23.36
CA PHE A 246 -11.23 19.39 22.28
C PHE A 246 -11.54 20.90 22.39
N SER A 247 -11.34 21.49 23.58
CA SER A 247 -11.67 22.91 23.88
C SER A 247 -10.88 23.87 23.01
N GLU A 248 -9.60 23.54 22.80
CA GLU A 248 -8.64 24.40 22.12
C GLU A 248 -9.14 24.90 20.76
N THR A 249 -9.93 24.09 20.06
CA THR A 249 -10.43 24.42 18.72
C THR A 249 -11.75 25.21 18.75
N ASN A 250 -12.44 25.22 19.89
CA ASN A 250 -13.70 25.94 20.06
C ASN A 250 -13.45 27.45 20.25
N ASP A 251 -12.38 27.83 20.93
CA ASP A 251 -11.99 29.23 21.08
C ASP A 251 -11.60 29.84 19.71
N PHE A 252 -10.85 29.08 18.91
CA PHE A 252 -10.51 29.49 17.54
C PHE A 252 -11.75 29.61 16.66
N TYR A 253 -12.70 28.68 16.78
CA TYR A 253 -13.99 28.75 16.08
C TYR A 253 -14.73 30.05 16.40
N GLN A 254 -14.85 30.41 17.68
CA GLN A 254 -15.48 31.68 18.08
C GLN A 254 -14.74 32.89 17.51
N GLN A 255 -13.39 32.89 17.57
CA GLN A 255 -12.60 33.97 17.00
C GLN A 255 -12.83 34.16 15.50
N VAL A 256 -12.87 33.07 14.72
CA VAL A 256 -13.15 33.14 13.28
C VAL A 256 -14.54 33.72 13.04
N PHE A 257 -15.57 33.17 13.69
CA PHE A 257 -16.94 33.58 13.43
C PHE A 257 -17.23 35.04 13.84
N VAL A 258 -16.64 35.52 14.94
CA VAL A 258 -16.80 36.89 15.45
C VAL A 258 -15.94 37.89 14.67
N LYS A 259 -14.64 37.65 14.48
CA LYS A 259 -13.73 38.63 13.86
C LYS A 259 -13.98 38.83 12.35
N THR A 260 -14.53 37.82 11.68
CA THR A 260 -14.76 37.86 10.23
C THR A 260 -16.15 38.33 9.84
N GLN A 261 -16.98 38.81 10.78
CA GLN A 261 -18.32 39.34 10.47
C GLN A 261 -18.27 40.49 9.45
N ASN A 262 -17.21 41.29 9.47
CA ASN A 262 -17.06 42.47 8.63
C ASN A 262 -16.16 42.27 7.40
N TYR A 263 -15.69 41.04 7.14
CA TYR A 263 -14.81 40.78 6.00
C TYR A 263 -15.62 40.89 4.70
N THR A 264 -15.10 41.64 3.73
CA THR A 264 -15.78 41.94 2.46
C THR A 264 -15.12 41.27 1.25
N SER A 265 -13.92 40.71 1.43
CA SER A 265 -13.13 40.10 0.37
C SER A 265 -12.42 38.82 0.82
N TRP A 266 -12.17 37.90 -0.12
CA TRP A 266 -11.34 36.72 0.15
C TRP A 266 -9.93 37.08 0.64
N LYS A 267 -9.36 38.18 0.13
CA LYS A 267 -8.02 38.62 0.47
C LYS A 267 -7.84 38.89 1.96
N GLU A 268 -8.89 39.35 2.65
CA GLU A 268 -8.88 39.54 4.10
C GLU A 268 -8.77 38.20 4.84
N TYR A 269 -9.54 37.17 4.40
CA TYR A 269 -9.43 35.81 4.94
C TYR A 269 -8.06 35.20 4.69
N GLU A 270 -7.56 35.32 3.46
CA GLU A 270 -6.25 34.79 3.05
C GLU A 270 -5.11 35.44 3.85
N GLN A 271 -5.10 36.77 4.00
CA GLN A 271 -4.05 37.48 4.73
C GLN A 271 -4.00 37.12 6.22
N GLU A 272 -5.16 36.95 6.87
CA GLU A 272 -5.22 36.62 8.29
C GLU A 272 -4.89 35.13 8.54
N TYR A 273 -5.51 34.22 7.79
CA TYR A 273 -5.49 32.79 8.12
C TYR A 273 -4.46 31.96 7.37
N GLN A 274 -4.00 32.38 6.17
CA GLN A 274 -2.98 31.62 5.44
C GLN A 274 -1.66 31.60 6.22
N LYS A 275 -1.20 32.75 6.71
CA LYS A 275 0.03 32.83 7.52
C LYS A 275 -0.05 31.95 8.76
N PHE A 276 -1.22 31.93 9.41
CA PHE A 276 -1.43 31.11 10.59
C PHE A 276 -1.40 29.61 10.26
N TYR A 277 -1.91 29.22 9.10
CA TYR A 277 -1.84 27.86 8.60
C TYR A 277 -0.41 27.45 8.25
N ASP A 278 0.33 28.31 7.57
CA ASP A 278 1.73 28.07 7.20
C ASP A 278 2.60 27.85 8.46
N ASP A 279 2.45 28.71 9.48
CA ASP A 279 3.16 28.59 10.76
C ASP A 279 2.83 27.28 11.51
N LEU A 280 1.58 26.81 11.39
CA LEU A 280 1.10 25.58 12.02
C LEU A 280 1.60 24.34 11.28
N GLU A 281 1.56 24.36 9.94
CA GLU A 281 2.10 23.34 9.06
C GLU A 281 3.60 23.15 9.34
N GLU A 282 4.37 24.24 9.36
CA GLU A 282 5.81 24.21 9.61
C GLU A 282 6.15 23.61 10.98
N LYS A 283 5.46 24.04 12.05
CA LYS A 283 5.67 23.50 13.40
C LYS A 283 5.36 22.01 13.47
N PHE A 284 4.26 21.61 12.87
CA PHE A 284 3.83 20.22 12.88
C PHE A 284 4.77 19.31 12.08
N GLU A 285 5.19 19.76 10.89
CA GLU A 285 6.19 19.07 10.07
C GLU A 285 7.54 18.97 10.78
N SER A 286 8.01 20.05 11.40
CA SER A 286 9.26 20.10 12.15
C SER A 286 9.27 19.09 13.30
N LEU A 287 8.18 19.02 14.06
CA LEU A 287 8.03 18.05 15.15
C LEU A 287 8.04 16.60 14.63
N CYS A 288 7.32 16.31 13.54
CA CYS A 288 7.34 14.99 12.92
C CYS A 288 8.77 14.58 12.49
N ASN A 289 9.48 15.49 11.81
CA ASN A 289 10.84 15.23 11.33
C ASN A 289 11.81 15.01 12.49
N PHE A 290 11.73 15.83 13.55
CA PHE A 290 12.54 15.67 14.75
C PHE A 290 12.36 14.28 15.40
N ILE A 291 11.12 13.80 15.54
CA ILE A 291 10.83 12.48 16.12
C ILE A 291 11.42 11.37 15.24
N LEU A 292 11.23 11.46 13.92
CA LEU A 292 11.75 10.48 12.97
C LEU A 292 13.29 10.46 12.97
N ASP A 293 13.95 11.61 12.91
CA ASP A 293 15.42 11.72 12.91
C ASP A 293 16.03 11.15 14.20
N LYS A 294 15.41 11.43 15.34
CA LYS A 294 15.86 10.87 16.64
C LYS A 294 15.66 9.36 16.66
N ALA A 295 14.50 8.84 16.25
CA ALA A 295 14.25 7.40 16.14
C ALA A 295 15.27 6.70 15.22
N GLU A 296 15.60 7.33 14.09
CA GLU A 296 16.57 6.82 13.13
C GLU A 296 18.00 6.76 13.69
N SER A 297 18.39 7.72 14.51
CA SER A 297 19.70 7.78 15.17
C SER A 297 19.92 6.64 16.18
N LEU A 298 18.84 6.09 16.73
CA LEU A 298 18.86 5.04 17.76
C LEU A 298 18.94 3.62 17.17
N LEU A 299 18.64 3.47 15.89
CA LEU A 299 18.83 2.24 15.15
C LEU A 299 20.29 2.09 14.63
N VAL A 300 21.23 2.95 15.05
CA VAL A 300 22.65 2.79 14.73
C VAL A 300 23.22 1.68 15.62
N GLY A 301 23.14 0.44 15.14
CA GLY A 301 23.57 -0.74 15.89
C GLY A 301 25.08 -0.81 16.13
N ASN A 302 25.48 -1.45 17.23
CA ASN A 302 26.81 -2.04 17.37
C ASN A 302 26.88 -3.31 16.49
N SER A 303 28.04 -3.62 15.90
CA SER A 303 28.23 -4.69 14.91
C SER A 303 27.97 -6.13 15.41
N SER A 304 27.57 -6.33 16.67
CA SER A 304 27.41 -7.63 17.32
C SER A 304 25.95 -8.06 17.57
N GLU A 305 24.98 -7.17 17.35
CA GLU A 305 23.56 -7.44 17.62
C GLU A 305 22.68 -6.79 16.54
N LEU A 306 21.49 -7.34 16.27
CA LEU A 306 20.54 -6.70 15.36
C LEU A 306 20.13 -5.33 15.87
N ALA A 307 20.14 -4.32 15.01
CA ALA A 307 19.79 -2.95 15.36
C ALA A 307 18.42 -2.84 16.03
N ILE A 308 17.44 -3.65 15.58
CA ILE A 308 16.11 -3.66 16.20
C ILE A 308 16.17 -4.17 17.64
N LEU A 309 16.96 -5.22 17.95
CA LEU A 309 17.09 -5.74 19.33
C LEU A 309 17.77 -4.72 20.26
N SER A 310 18.79 -4.02 19.75
CA SER A 310 19.41 -2.88 20.45
C SER A 310 18.40 -1.77 20.72
N PHE A 311 17.60 -1.40 19.72
CA PHE A 311 16.51 -0.43 19.87
C PHE A 311 15.48 -0.90 20.91
N LEU A 312 15.08 -2.18 20.91
CA LEU A 312 14.13 -2.70 21.91
C LEU A 312 14.69 -2.56 23.33
N ARG A 313 16.01 -2.78 23.53
CA ARG A 313 16.68 -2.61 24.82
C ARG A 313 16.73 -1.15 25.27
N GLU A 314 17.05 -0.23 24.35
CA GLU A 314 17.26 1.19 24.64
C GLU A 314 15.95 2.00 24.70
N SER A 315 14.87 1.47 24.13
CA SER A 315 13.53 2.09 24.03
C SER A 315 13.00 2.66 25.35
N LYS A 316 13.36 2.06 26.48
CA LYS A 316 12.96 2.52 27.82
C LYS A 316 13.57 3.89 28.15
N GLN A 317 14.86 4.10 27.89
CA GLN A 317 15.53 5.38 28.12
C GLN A 317 15.03 6.46 27.15
N ILE A 318 14.71 6.05 25.92
CA ILE A 318 14.13 6.89 24.87
C ILE A 318 12.76 7.42 25.29
N THR A 319 11.94 6.58 25.95
CA THR A 319 10.61 6.95 26.45
C THR A 319 10.71 8.09 27.45
N ASP A 320 11.66 8.03 28.39
CA ASP A 320 11.85 9.07 29.40
C ASP A 320 12.27 10.41 28.75
N GLU A 321 13.13 10.39 27.72
CA GLU A 321 13.51 11.58 26.95
C GLU A 321 12.33 12.17 26.14
N PHE A 322 11.54 11.34 25.46
CA PHE A 322 10.37 11.81 24.69
C PHE A 322 9.22 12.30 25.58
N LEU A 323 8.96 11.62 26.70
CA LEU A 323 7.98 12.07 27.69
C LEU A 323 8.37 13.42 28.29
N HIS A 324 9.68 13.68 28.48
CA HIS A 324 10.18 14.99 28.89
C HIS A 324 9.91 16.10 27.88
N ILE A 325 9.88 15.82 26.57
CA ILE A 325 9.50 16.80 25.53
C ILE A 325 8.00 17.12 25.59
N SER A 326 7.18 16.16 26.05
CA SER A 326 5.72 16.28 26.05
C SER A 326 5.12 17.14 27.17
N ASN A 327 5.91 17.60 28.17
CA ASN A 327 5.45 18.43 29.30
C ASN A 327 4.11 17.96 29.95
N THR A 328 3.81 16.66 29.94
CA THR A 328 2.58 16.13 30.53
C THR A 328 2.84 15.50 31.90
N ASP A 329 2.14 16.00 32.91
CA ASP A 329 2.19 15.56 34.31
C ASP A 329 1.59 14.15 34.58
N ASN A 330 1.27 13.37 33.55
CA ASN A 330 0.71 12.03 33.71
C ASN A 330 1.80 10.98 33.96
N ARG A 331 2.36 11.02 35.16
CA ARG A 331 3.43 10.14 35.69
C ARG A 331 2.99 8.72 36.11
N SER A 332 1.86 8.18 35.64
CA SER A 332 1.29 6.97 36.27
C SER A 332 1.27 5.67 35.45
N VAL A 333 1.73 5.64 34.20
CA VAL A 333 1.85 4.35 33.50
C VAL A 333 3.26 3.82 33.72
N ALA A 334 3.41 2.86 34.63
CA ALA A 334 4.58 1.99 34.64
C ALA A 334 4.55 1.18 33.33
N VAL A 335 5.15 1.75 32.28
CA VAL A 335 5.17 1.16 30.94
C VAL A 335 6.09 -0.06 31.01
N ASN A 336 5.51 -1.26 30.99
CA ASN A 336 6.25 -2.46 30.62
C ASN A 336 6.84 -2.23 29.23
N SER A 337 8.10 -2.61 28.98
CA SER A 337 8.75 -2.46 27.66
C SER A 337 7.92 -3.03 26.50
N LEU A 338 7.06 -4.01 26.79
CA LEU A 338 6.01 -4.53 25.92
C LEU A 338 5.07 -3.46 25.37
N ASP A 339 4.52 -2.59 26.22
CA ASP A 339 3.58 -1.56 25.78
C ASP A 339 4.25 -0.60 24.77
N PHE A 340 5.57 -0.41 24.80
CA PHE A 340 6.27 0.40 23.79
C PHE A 340 6.48 -0.32 22.44
N LEU A 341 6.72 -1.63 22.48
CA LEU A 341 6.83 -2.46 21.27
C LEU A 341 5.51 -2.48 20.48
N TYR A 342 4.38 -2.49 21.18
CA TYR A 342 3.05 -2.68 20.61
C TYR A 342 2.19 -1.43 20.57
N ARG A 343 2.35 -0.49 21.51
CA ARG A 343 1.35 0.55 21.83
C ARG A 343 1.98 1.93 22.09
N GLY A 344 1.18 2.98 21.95
CA GLY A 344 1.61 4.34 22.27
C GLY A 344 2.40 5.05 21.16
N THR A 345 2.81 6.29 21.43
CA THR A 345 3.28 7.28 20.45
C THR A 345 4.63 6.99 19.81
N SER A 346 5.39 6.09 20.40
CA SER A 346 6.75 5.77 20.00
C SER A 346 6.91 4.31 19.56
N SER A 347 5.80 3.62 19.22
CA SER A 347 5.87 2.23 18.78
C SER A 347 6.62 2.05 17.45
N SER A 348 7.20 0.86 17.23
CA SER A 348 7.89 0.52 15.98
C SER A 348 6.98 0.64 14.75
N SER A 349 5.67 0.44 14.92
CA SER A 349 4.70 0.69 13.86
C SER A 349 4.59 2.18 13.52
N ARG A 350 4.51 3.05 14.54
CA ARG A 350 4.40 4.49 14.34
C ARG A 350 5.65 5.12 13.73
N LEU A 351 6.83 4.70 14.20
CA LEU A 351 8.13 5.28 13.84
C LEU A 351 8.68 4.71 12.52
N PHE A 352 8.66 3.38 12.38
CA PHE A 352 9.35 2.68 11.29
C PHE A 352 8.40 1.97 10.33
N SER A 353 7.08 2.13 10.51
CA SER A 353 6.08 1.42 9.70
C SER A 353 6.28 -0.10 9.74
N LEU A 354 6.74 -0.63 10.88
CA LEU A 354 6.86 -2.05 11.16
C LEU A 354 5.57 -2.55 11.77
N ARG A 355 4.93 -3.54 11.14
CA ARG A 355 3.83 -4.25 11.78
C ARG A 355 4.42 -5.12 12.87
N VAL A 356 3.92 -4.97 14.10
CA VAL A 356 4.32 -5.82 15.21
C VAL A 356 3.08 -6.44 15.79
N HIS A 357 3.05 -7.77 15.92
CA HIS A 357 1.89 -8.45 16.50
C HIS A 357 2.32 -9.65 17.35
N PRO A 358 1.53 -10.03 18.37
CA PRO A 358 1.79 -11.24 19.16
C PRO A 358 1.77 -12.46 18.26
N PHE A 359 2.83 -13.25 18.34
CA PHE A 359 2.96 -14.51 17.59
C PHE A 359 2.38 -15.69 18.39
N ASP A 360 2.55 -15.68 19.71
CA ASP A 360 1.95 -16.65 20.62
C ASP A 360 0.81 -16.06 21.48
N SER A 361 0.03 -16.95 22.07
CA SER A 361 -1.04 -16.57 23.02
C SER A 361 -0.50 -16.04 24.35
N LEU A 362 0.78 -16.32 24.67
CA LEU A 362 1.44 -15.94 25.91
C LEU A 362 1.95 -14.50 25.88
N LYS A 363 1.92 -13.85 24.70
CA LYS A 363 2.40 -12.47 24.45
C LYS A 363 3.85 -12.29 24.88
N THR A 364 4.66 -13.32 24.69
CA THR A 364 6.11 -13.30 24.95
C THR A 364 6.92 -13.33 23.66
N THR A 365 6.31 -13.75 22.56
CA THR A 365 6.91 -13.74 21.22
C THR A 365 6.13 -12.87 20.27
N PHE A 366 6.87 -12.20 19.39
CA PHE A 366 6.32 -11.17 18.53
C PHE A 366 6.96 -11.18 17.16
N GLU A 367 6.10 -11.15 16.15
CA GLU A 367 6.54 -11.03 14.78
C GLU A 367 6.56 -9.56 14.36
N PHE A 368 7.70 -9.17 13.78
CA PHE A 368 7.88 -7.93 13.06
C PHE A 368 7.71 -8.23 11.56
N SER A 369 7.01 -7.36 10.85
CA SER A 369 6.79 -7.49 9.41
C SER A 369 6.82 -6.12 8.72
N LEU A 370 7.27 -6.08 7.48
CA LEU A 370 7.21 -4.88 6.64
C LEU A 370 5.97 -4.92 5.77
N ASP A 371 5.41 -3.75 5.45
CA ASP A 371 4.60 -3.60 4.24
C ASP A 371 5.42 -2.85 3.18
N PRO A 372 5.99 -3.57 2.19
CA PRO A 372 6.76 -2.95 1.13
C PRO A 372 5.97 -1.91 0.32
N ARG A 373 4.64 -2.05 0.18
CA ARG A 373 3.80 -1.07 -0.54
C ARG A 373 3.80 0.26 0.21
N ILE A 374 3.54 0.21 1.53
CA ILE A 374 3.54 1.38 2.41
C ILE A 374 4.92 2.03 2.44
N HIS A 375 5.98 1.25 2.65
CA HIS A 375 7.35 1.77 2.66
C HIS A 375 7.74 2.41 1.33
N ARG A 376 7.33 1.83 0.20
CA ARG A 376 7.58 2.40 -1.13
C ARG A 376 6.81 3.70 -1.37
N SER A 377 5.63 3.88 -0.78
CA SER A 377 4.77 5.05 -0.96
C SER A 377 5.05 6.18 0.04
N GLU A 378 5.34 5.84 1.30
CA GLU A 378 5.40 6.80 2.41
C GLU A 378 6.83 7.12 2.85
N ASN A 379 7.74 6.15 2.83
CA ASN A 379 9.13 6.38 3.22
C ASN A 379 10.16 5.69 2.28
N PRO A 380 10.14 6.04 0.98
CA PRO A 380 10.89 5.33 -0.05
C PRO A 380 12.42 5.39 0.12
N LEU A 381 12.93 6.49 0.67
CA LEU A 381 14.37 6.70 0.88
C LEU A 381 14.88 5.93 2.10
N LEU A 382 14.12 5.94 3.20
CA LEU A 382 14.48 5.19 4.40
C LEU A 382 14.52 3.69 4.11
N TYR A 383 13.45 3.15 3.51
CA TYR A 383 13.35 1.74 3.12
C TYR A 383 14.52 1.29 2.22
N PHE A 384 15.01 2.18 1.36
CA PHE A 384 16.13 1.90 0.47
C PHE A 384 17.49 1.98 1.19
N LYS A 385 17.70 2.96 2.05
CA LYS A 385 18.99 3.19 2.73
C LYS A 385 19.23 2.30 3.95
N ARG A 386 18.16 1.77 4.57
CA ARG A 386 18.21 1.10 5.87
C ARG A 386 18.01 -0.40 5.74
N GLU A 387 19.12 -1.13 5.76
CA GLU A 387 19.11 -2.60 5.74
C GLU A 387 18.56 -3.19 7.05
N ASP A 388 18.82 -2.53 8.17
CA ASP A 388 18.31 -2.85 9.50
C ASP A 388 16.78 -2.91 9.57
N ILE A 389 16.09 -2.02 8.85
CA ILE A 389 14.62 -2.06 8.75
C ILE A 389 14.18 -3.24 7.89
N ARG A 390 14.91 -3.55 6.80
CA ARG A 390 14.60 -4.67 5.90
C ARG A 390 14.79 -6.04 6.55
N GLN A 391 15.69 -6.14 7.52
CA GLN A 391 15.90 -7.32 8.36
C GLN A 391 14.70 -7.66 9.26
N CYS A 392 13.79 -6.71 9.47
CA CYS A 392 12.62 -6.90 10.32
C CYS A 392 11.45 -7.59 9.60
N ASN A 393 11.58 -8.04 8.34
CA ASN A 393 10.45 -8.64 7.61
C ASN A 393 10.26 -10.14 7.91
N GLY A 394 9.45 -10.45 8.92
CA GLY A 394 9.21 -11.82 9.42
C GLY A 394 10.12 -12.24 10.57
N LEU A 395 10.80 -11.28 11.17
CA LEU A 395 11.62 -11.50 12.35
C LEU A 395 10.70 -11.81 13.53
N VAL A 396 10.89 -12.96 14.18
CA VAL A 396 10.18 -13.27 15.43
C VAL A 396 11.14 -13.13 16.59
N VAL A 397 10.77 -12.27 17.55
CA VAL A 397 11.56 -11.96 18.75
C VAL A 397 10.84 -12.53 19.96
N GLU A 398 11.59 -13.28 20.76
CA GLU A 398 11.20 -13.71 22.09
C GLU A 398 11.75 -12.72 23.12
N GLN A 399 10.86 -12.21 23.96
CA GLN A 399 11.22 -11.35 25.06
C GLN A 399 11.51 -12.17 26.31
N MET A 400 12.68 -11.96 26.89
CA MET A 400 13.12 -12.58 28.14
C MET A 400 13.39 -11.49 29.17
N GLU A 401 13.43 -11.86 30.45
CA GLU A 401 13.74 -10.91 31.52
C GLU A 401 15.16 -10.34 31.31
N GLY A 402 15.24 -9.05 30.98
CA GLY A 402 16.50 -8.33 30.76
C GLY A 402 17.16 -8.52 29.39
N THR A 403 16.59 -9.30 28.47
CA THR A 403 17.16 -9.50 27.12
C THR A 403 16.11 -9.85 26.07
N ASN A 404 16.40 -9.60 24.79
CA ASN A 404 15.55 -9.97 23.66
C ASN A 404 16.34 -10.92 22.75
N ARG A 405 15.69 -11.96 22.25
CA ARG A 405 16.33 -12.97 21.38
C ARG A 405 15.52 -13.15 20.11
N ALA A 406 16.20 -13.18 18.96
CA ALA A 406 15.58 -13.61 17.71
C ALA A 406 15.42 -15.13 17.68
N ILE A 407 14.19 -15.61 17.54
CA ILE A 407 13.86 -17.05 17.43
C ILE A 407 13.48 -17.47 16.00
N CYS A 408 13.13 -16.50 15.16
CA CYS A 408 12.98 -16.66 13.71
C CYS A 408 13.73 -15.53 13.00
N LEU A 409 14.66 -15.87 12.12
CA LEU A 409 15.49 -14.96 11.33
C LEU A 409 15.32 -15.27 9.84
N PRO A 410 14.33 -14.65 9.17
CA PRO A 410 14.22 -14.73 7.72
C PRO A 410 15.33 -13.93 7.05
N ARG A 411 15.56 -14.12 5.76
CA ARG A 411 16.40 -13.19 4.98
C ARG A 411 15.83 -11.77 5.02
N PRO A 412 16.70 -10.74 4.98
CA PRO A 412 16.24 -9.36 4.84
C PRO A 412 15.42 -9.21 3.57
N GLN A 413 14.42 -8.32 3.59
CA GLN A 413 13.65 -8.00 2.41
C GLN A 413 14.58 -7.50 1.30
N LEU A 414 14.62 -8.22 0.18
CA LEU A 414 15.51 -7.89 -0.93
C LEU A 414 14.90 -6.82 -1.84
N LEU A 415 15.79 -6.07 -2.48
CA LEU A 415 15.45 -5.05 -3.47
C LEU A 415 15.71 -5.60 -4.87
N ASP A 416 14.80 -5.30 -5.80
CA ASP A 416 14.98 -5.57 -7.22
C ASP A 416 16.02 -4.60 -7.79
N VAL A 417 17.05 -5.11 -8.46
CA VAL A 417 18.15 -4.30 -9.02
C VAL A 417 17.66 -3.16 -9.92
N ARG A 418 16.52 -3.33 -10.61
CA ARG A 418 15.93 -2.29 -11.48
C ARG A 418 15.24 -1.16 -10.71
N GLU A 419 14.90 -1.37 -9.44
CA GLU A 419 14.35 -0.30 -8.59
C GLU A 419 15.44 0.70 -8.17
N PHE A 420 16.70 0.27 -8.10
CA PHE A 420 17.85 1.15 -7.83
C PHE A 420 18.00 2.21 -8.94
N GLU A 421 17.93 1.78 -10.21
CA GLU A 421 18.08 2.66 -11.39
C GLU A 421 17.02 3.76 -11.46
N LYS A 422 15.77 3.45 -11.11
CA LYS A 422 14.65 4.40 -11.21
C LYS A 422 14.72 5.54 -10.19
N ARG A 423 15.37 5.35 -9.03
CA ARG A 423 15.29 6.27 -7.88
C ARG A 423 16.57 7.09 -7.63
N VAL A 424 17.73 6.59 -8.05
CA VAL A 424 19.00 7.37 -7.99
C VAL A 424 19.08 8.42 -9.11
N GLY A 425 18.20 8.32 -10.11
CA GLY A 425 18.22 9.17 -11.30
C GLY A 425 19.33 8.74 -12.27
N SER A 426 19.43 9.40 -13.43
CA SER A 426 20.46 9.11 -14.43
C SER A 426 21.89 9.49 -14.01
N VAL A 427 22.08 9.96 -12.77
CA VAL A 427 23.38 10.34 -12.23
C VAL A 427 23.87 9.17 -11.37
N GLU A 428 24.85 8.47 -11.95
CA GLU A 428 25.75 7.48 -11.36
C GLU A 428 25.27 6.02 -11.33
N GLN A 429 25.32 5.38 -12.51
CA GLN A 429 25.62 3.95 -12.65
C GLN A 429 26.78 3.51 -11.72
N GLU A 430 27.73 4.41 -11.47
CA GLU A 430 28.83 4.23 -10.52
C GLU A 430 28.37 3.94 -9.09
N LYS A 431 27.24 4.51 -8.62
CA LYS A 431 26.69 4.22 -7.28
C LYS A 431 26.04 2.84 -7.20
N ILE A 432 25.34 2.43 -8.26
CA ILE A 432 24.77 1.09 -8.35
C ILE A 432 25.90 0.07 -8.45
N ASN A 433 26.89 0.33 -9.30
CA ASN A 433 28.07 -0.53 -9.42
C ASN A 433 28.87 -0.55 -8.12
N ALA A 434 28.95 0.57 -7.38
CA ALA A 434 29.57 0.59 -6.07
C ALA A 434 28.80 -0.28 -5.05
N PHE A 435 27.47 -0.23 -5.06
CA PHE A 435 26.64 -1.07 -4.21
C PHE A 435 26.79 -2.56 -4.55
N LEU A 436 26.71 -2.91 -5.84
CA LEU A 436 26.72 -4.30 -6.30
C LEU A 436 28.12 -4.92 -6.27
N PHE A 437 29.17 -4.18 -6.62
CA PHE A 437 30.51 -4.73 -6.86
C PHE A 437 31.59 -4.23 -5.90
N ASN A 438 31.53 -2.98 -5.41
CA ASN A 438 32.60 -2.40 -4.58
C ASN A 438 32.47 -2.84 -3.11
N SER A 439 32.83 -4.09 -2.80
CA SER A 439 33.07 -4.70 -1.47
C SER A 439 32.69 -6.18 -1.43
N VAL A 440 31.99 -6.67 -2.47
CA VAL A 440 31.59 -8.07 -2.56
C VAL A 440 32.70 -8.88 -3.21
N LYS A 441 33.07 -10.00 -2.57
CA LYS A 441 34.08 -10.92 -3.13
C LYS A 441 33.44 -11.92 -4.08
N TYR A 442 32.32 -12.51 -3.67
CA TYR A 442 31.66 -13.62 -4.37
C TYR A 442 30.15 -13.38 -4.46
N TYR A 443 29.53 -13.75 -5.57
CA TYR A 443 28.08 -13.94 -5.66
C TYR A 443 27.75 -15.38 -6.07
N ARG A 444 26.73 -15.94 -5.44
CA ARG A 444 26.03 -17.13 -5.93
C ARG A 444 24.66 -16.77 -6.45
N CYS A 445 24.32 -17.33 -7.61
CA CYS A 445 23.06 -17.09 -8.29
C CYS A 445 22.12 -18.29 -8.16
N PHE A 446 20.86 -18.01 -7.85
CA PHE A 446 19.80 -19.00 -7.74
C PHE A 446 18.55 -18.57 -8.52
N LYS A 447 17.80 -19.52 -9.07
CA LYS A 447 16.45 -19.27 -9.58
C LYS A 447 15.51 -19.12 -8.40
N LYS A 448 14.98 -17.92 -8.19
CA LYS A 448 14.06 -17.62 -7.10
C LYS A 448 12.67 -18.20 -7.42
N PRO A 449 12.16 -19.17 -6.65
CA PRO A 449 10.82 -19.73 -6.88
C PRO A 449 9.72 -18.69 -6.63
N PHE A 450 8.62 -18.81 -7.38
CA PHE A 450 7.42 -17.98 -7.19
C PHE A 450 6.45 -18.63 -6.20
N GLY A 451 6.10 -17.88 -5.15
CA GLY A 451 5.20 -18.34 -4.09
C GLY A 451 5.22 -17.43 -2.86
N LYS A 452 4.69 -17.93 -1.74
CA LYS A 452 4.68 -17.28 -0.43
C LYS A 452 5.91 -17.68 0.36
N ASN A 453 6.57 -16.72 1.01
CA ASN A 453 7.69 -17.02 1.90
C ASN A 453 7.17 -17.60 3.22
N VAL A 454 7.71 -18.74 3.63
CA VAL A 454 7.37 -19.41 4.89
C VAL A 454 8.65 -19.72 5.65
N ASN A 455 8.70 -19.34 6.92
CA ASN A 455 9.83 -19.58 7.81
C ASN A 455 9.45 -20.62 8.85
N MET A 456 10.24 -21.67 8.96
CA MET A 456 10.10 -22.74 9.95
C MET A 456 11.20 -22.63 10.99
N PHE A 457 10.84 -22.61 12.26
CA PHE A 457 11.77 -22.49 13.38
C PHE A 457 11.24 -23.27 14.58
N PHE A 458 12.12 -23.52 15.57
CA PHE A 458 11.77 -24.29 16.75
C PHE A 458 11.48 -23.34 17.92
N ALA A 459 10.27 -23.43 18.48
CA ALA A 459 9.83 -22.63 19.63
C ALA A 459 8.84 -23.43 20.49
N SER A 460 8.90 -23.25 21.82
CA SER A 460 7.99 -23.91 22.77
C SER A 460 7.87 -25.44 22.54
N ASP A 461 9.01 -26.10 22.38
CA ASP A 461 9.17 -27.53 22.13
C ASP A 461 8.52 -28.08 20.83
N ASN A 462 8.16 -27.22 19.88
CA ASN A 462 7.55 -27.61 18.61
C ASN A 462 8.14 -26.85 17.41
N TRP A 463 7.96 -27.41 16.21
CA TRP A 463 8.20 -26.72 14.95
C TRP A 463 7.04 -25.78 14.65
N VAL A 464 7.35 -24.51 14.43
CA VAL A 464 6.37 -23.45 14.19
C VAL A 464 6.67 -22.77 12.87
N LEU A 465 5.61 -22.24 12.25
CA LEU A 465 5.65 -21.54 10.97
C LEU A 465 5.29 -20.07 11.15
N ALA A 466 6.07 -19.19 10.52
CA ALA A 466 5.76 -17.78 10.35
C ALA A 466 5.81 -17.41 8.86
N SER A 467 4.92 -16.53 8.43
CA SER A 467 4.91 -16.00 7.07
C SER A 467 4.36 -14.57 7.12
N PRO A 468 5.19 -13.53 6.89
CA PRO A 468 4.77 -12.13 7.03
C PRO A 468 3.51 -11.77 6.24
N ASP A 469 3.39 -12.34 5.04
CA ASP A 469 2.26 -12.07 4.14
C ASP A 469 0.99 -12.81 4.59
N LEU A 470 1.11 -14.06 5.05
CA LEU A 470 -0.04 -14.88 5.44
C LEU A 470 -0.50 -14.56 6.87
N ASP A 471 0.44 -14.34 7.80
CA ASP A 471 0.14 -13.97 9.18
C ASP A 471 -0.53 -12.62 9.28
N PHE A 472 -0.13 -11.65 8.44
CA PHE A 472 -0.86 -10.40 8.35
C PHE A 472 -2.29 -10.58 7.84
N ASN A 473 -2.52 -11.45 6.86
CA ASN A 473 -3.86 -11.73 6.35
C ASN A 473 -4.72 -12.47 7.39
N ASP A 474 -4.16 -13.46 8.09
CA ASP A 474 -4.84 -14.16 9.19
C ASP A 474 -5.17 -13.20 10.33
N TRP A 475 -4.23 -12.35 10.70
CA TRP A 475 -4.42 -11.35 11.74
C TRP A 475 -5.49 -10.32 11.34
N LYS A 476 -5.46 -9.89 10.08
CA LYS A 476 -6.51 -9.08 9.46
C LYS A 476 -7.85 -9.82 9.61
N ASP A 477 -7.99 -11.02 9.08
CA ASP A 477 -9.27 -11.74 9.08
C ASP A 477 -9.77 -12.08 10.50
N THR A 478 -8.86 -12.38 11.43
CA THR A 478 -9.14 -12.66 12.85
C THR A 478 -9.67 -11.43 13.58
N ILE A 479 -9.07 -10.26 13.35
CA ILE A 479 -9.52 -9.01 13.97
C ILE A 479 -10.79 -8.48 13.30
N TYR A 480 -10.93 -8.67 11.99
CA TYR A 480 -11.89 -7.92 11.18
C TYR A 480 -13.12 -8.66 10.73
N LEU A 481 -13.03 -9.95 10.43
CA LEU A 481 -14.06 -10.64 9.65
C LEU A 481 -14.62 -11.89 10.34
N ARG A 482 -14.11 -12.26 11.53
CA ARG A 482 -14.46 -13.50 12.25
C ARG A 482 -14.37 -14.77 11.39
N ARG A 483 -13.65 -14.74 10.27
CA ARG A 483 -13.43 -15.92 9.42
C ARG A 483 -12.30 -16.73 10.03
N LYS A 484 -12.65 -17.84 10.69
CA LYS A 484 -11.70 -18.81 11.27
C LYS A 484 -11.33 -19.94 10.31
N ASP A 485 -11.89 -19.96 9.11
CA ASP A 485 -11.97 -21.18 8.31
C ASP A 485 -10.72 -21.50 7.48
N THR A 486 -9.71 -20.61 7.46
CA THR A 486 -8.45 -20.89 6.76
C THR A 486 -7.28 -20.80 7.73
N CYS A 487 -6.69 -21.95 8.07
CA CYS A 487 -5.43 -22.02 8.80
C CYS A 487 -4.34 -22.44 7.82
N TRP A 488 -3.73 -21.47 7.13
CA TRP A 488 -2.70 -21.75 6.12
C TRP A 488 -1.54 -22.60 6.65
N ARG A 489 -1.27 -22.52 7.97
CA ARG A 489 -0.27 -23.37 8.64
C ARG A 489 -0.62 -24.85 8.53
N LYS A 490 -1.90 -25.20 8.69
CA LYS A 490 -2.37 -26.58 8.51
C LYS A 490 -2.21 -27.00 7.06
N ASP A 491 -2.64 -26.17 6.11
CA ASP A 491 -2.52 -26.47 4.68
C ASP A 491 -1.05 -26.65 4.25
N PHE A 492 -0.14 -25.84 4.79
CA PHE A 492 1.29 -26.00 4.58
C PHE A 492 1.80 -27.33 5.17
N TRP A 493 1.42 -27.68 6.40
CA TRP A 493 1.83 -28.94 7.02
C TRP A 493 1.26 -30.16 6.28
N ASP A 494 0.01 -30.10 5.82
CA ASP A 494 -0.61 -31.15 5.02
C ASP A 494 0.16 -31.32 3.70
N CYS A 495 0.48 -30.23 2.99
CA CYS A 495 1.35 -30.23 1.81
C CYS A 495 2.75 -30.79 2.11
N PHE A 496 3.39 -30.35 3.19
CA PHE A 496 4.72 -30.80 3.62
C PHE A 496 4.75 -32.30 3.89
N ASN A 497 3.71 -32.83 4.54
CA ASN A 497 3.55 -34.25 4.82
C ASN A 497 3.25 -35.06 3.55
N ASP A 498 2.38 -34.56 2.66
CA ASP A 498 2.04 -35.19 1.38
C ASP A 498 3.26 -35.32 0.46
N LEU A 499 4.16 -34.34 0.50
CA LEU A 499 5.46 -34.36 -0.20
C LEU A 499 6.50 -35.28 0.48
N GLY A 500 6.18 -35.84 1.64
CA GLY A 500 7.08 -36.71 2.41
C GLY A 500 8.30 -35.98 2.97
N MET A 501 8.20 -34.66 3.19
CA MET A 501 9.27 -33.85 3.76
C MET A 501 9.43 -34.16 5.26
N LYS A 502 10.67 -34.10 5.76
CA LYS A 502 10.97 -34.41 7.17
C LYS A 502 11.37 -33.16 7.95
N ASN A 503 11.00 -33.12 9.22
CA ASN A 503 11.45 -32.06 10.13
C ASN A 503 12.97 -32.15 10.37
N PRO A 504 13.67 -31.01 10.46
CA PRO A 504 15.10 -30.99 10.75
C PRO A 504 15.37 -31.32 12.22
N THR A 505 16.62 -31.66 12.52
CA THR A 505 17.10 -31.89 13.90
C THR A 505 17.72 -30.66 14.52
N ASP A 506 18.19 -29.71 13.71
CA ASP A 506 18.80 -28.47 14.19
C ASP A 506 17.72 -27.48 14.64
N ARG A 507 17.55 -27.35 15.95
CA ARG A 507 16.57 -26.46 16.59
C ARG A 507 17.04 -25.00 16.73
N THR A 508 18.27 -24.69 16.30
CA THR A 508 18.89 -23.36 16.44
C THR A 508 18.80 -22.54 15.16
N SER A 509 18.27 -23.12 14.08
CA SER A 509 18.17 -22.48 12.77
C SER A 509 16.74 -22.12 12.41
N THR A 510 16.62 -21.04 11.65
CA THR A 510 15.43 -20.72 10.85
C THR A 510 15.61 -21.30 9.47
N PHE A 511 14.66 -22.13 9.03
CA PHE A 511 14.59 -22.71 7.69
C PHE A 511 13.58 -21.94 6.85
N MET A 512 13.99 -21.50 5.66
CA MET A 512 13.19 -20.66 4.78
C MET A 512 12.71 -21.47 3.59
N PHE A 513 11.42 -21.33 3.28
CA PHE A 513 10.75 -21.99 2.18
C PHE A 513 9.99 -20.99 1.32
N CYS A 514 9.77 -21.38 0.07
CA CYS A 514 8.79 -20.76 -0.82
C CYS A 514 7.69 -21.78 -1.09
N TRP A 515 6.45 -21.43 -0.74
CA TRP A 515 5.28 -22.28 -0.91
C TRP A 515 4.39 -21.74 -2.05
N ASN A 516 4.19 -22.56 -3.07
CA ASN A 516 3.27 -22.26 -4.16
C ASN A 516 1.97 -23.04 -3.93
N THR A 517 0.93 -22.32 -3.52
CA THR A 517 -0.38 -22.90 -3.20
C THR A 517 -1.09 -23.47 -4.42
N THR A 518 -1.01 -22.82 -5.58
CA THR A 518 -1.65 -23.27 -6.82
C THR A 518 -1.07 -24.60 -7.31
N ARG A 519 0.23 -24.80 -7.11
CA ARG A 519 0.97 -25.97 -7.59
C ARG A 519 1.19 -27.04 -6.51
N ASN A 520 0.76 -26.76 -5.28
CA ASN A 520 0.98 -27.61 -4.12
C ASN A 520 2.46 -28.04 -3.97
N SER A 521 3.38 -27.08 -4.07
CA SER A 521 4.83 -27.33 -4.03
C SER A 521 5.53 -26.47 -2.98
N ILE A 522 6.50 -27.04 -2.27
CA ILE A 522 7.32 -26.35 -1.27
C ILE A 522 8.79 -26.48 -1.66
N MET A 523 9.47 -25.35 -1.83
CA MET A 523 10.89 -25.31 -2.17
C MET A 523 11.70 -24.71 -1.02
N PHE A 524 12.71 -25.42 -0.54
CA PHE A 524 13.68 -24.94 0.44
C PHE A 524 14.61 -23.92 -0.21
N VAL A 525 14.63 -22.71 0.34
CA VAL A 525 15.39 -21.59 -0.22
C VAL A 525 16.60 -21.20 0.62
N GLY A 526 16.73 -21.68 1.86
CA GLY A 526 17.93 -21.53 2.67
C GLY A 526 17.69 -21.59 4.18
N SER A 527 18.74 -21.45 4.98
CA SER A 527 18.66 -21.46 6.44
C SER A 527 19.67 -20.52 7.09
N ILE A 528 19.26 -19.88 8.19
CA ILE A 528 20.10 -18.99 9.01
C ILE A 528 20.18 -19.56 10.42
N LYS A 529 21.39 -19.66 10.97
CA LYS A 529 21.60 -19.99 12.39
C LYS A 529 21.28 -18.78 13.25
N ASN A 530 20.35 -18.92 14.17
CA ASN A 530 19.82 -17.78 14.93
C ASN A 530 20.83 -17.19 15.91
N GLU A 531 21.73 -18.01 16.45
CA GLU A 531 22.73 -17.60 17.44
C GLU A 531 23.93 -16.91 16.81
N THR A 532 24.37 -17.38 15.64
CA THR A 532 25.56 -16.87 14.96
C THR A 532 25.23 -15.85 13.88
N TYR A 533 23.96 -15.73 13.49
CA TYR A 533 23.51 -14.91 12.38
C TYR A 533 24.23 -15.24 11.06
N VAL A 534 24.52 -16.53 10.83
CA VAL A 534 25.24 -17.00 9.64
C VAL A 534 24.35 -17.90 8.80
N GLU A 535 24.34 -17.64 7.50
CA GLU A 535 23.76 -18.50 6.47
C GLU A 535 24.89 -19.23 5.74
N ASN A 536 24.81 -20.57 5.69
CA ASN A 536 25.74 -21.40 4.93
C ASN A 536 25.07 -21.91 3.64
N VAL A 537 25.48 -21.35 2.51
CA VAL A 537 24.84 -21.59 1.21
C VAL A 537 25.22 -22.95 0.61
N PHE A 538 26.33 -23.57 1.02
CA PHE A 538 26.70 -24.91 0.53
C PHE A 538 25.91 -26.04 1.16
N GLU A 539 25.33 -25.83 2.34
CA GLU A 539 24.60 -26.87 3.06
C GLU A 539 23.22 -27.14 2.46
N TYR A 540 22.77 -26.37 1.47
CA TYR A 540 21.39 -26.46 0.97
C TYR A 540 21.08 -27.78 0.31
N GLU A 541 21.93 -28.20 -0.62
CA GLU A 541 21.76 -29.45 -1.37
C GLU A 541 21.83 -30.66 -0.42
N GLU A 542 22.77 -30.63 0.53
CA GLU A 542 22.92 -31.67 1.54
C GLU A 542 21.71 -31.74 2.48
N THR A 543 21.28 -30.60 3.00
CA THR A 543 20.11 -30.48 3.88
C THR A 543 18.86 -30.99 3.18
N GLY A 544 18.62 -30.55 1.94
CA GLY A 544 17.45 -30.97 1.17
C GLY A 544 17.47 -32.47 0.87
N LYS A 545 18.63 -33.03 0.50
CA LYS A 545 18.76 -34.48 0.31
C LYS A 545 18.45 -35.27 1.59
N ASN A 546 18.98 -34.83 2.73
CA ASN A 546 18.83 -35.54 4.01
C ASN A 546 17.38 -35.49 4.54
N LEU A 547 16.68 -34.38 4.30
CA LEU A 547 15.34 -34.13 4.81
C LEU A 547 14.23 -34.35 3.77
N ASN A 548 14.59 -34.80 2.56
CA ASN A 548 13.67 -34.96 1.43
C ASN A 548 12.97 -33.64 1.08
N TRP A 549 13.73 -32.55 0.97
CA TRP A 549 13.23 -31.25 0.53
C TRP A 549 13.72 -30.94 -0.88
N GLU A 550 12.82 -30.40 -1.70
CA GLU A 550 13.20 -29.79 -2.97
C GLU A 550 13.98 -28.49 -2.69
N VAL A 551 15.15 -28.33 -3.29
CA VAL A 551 16.08 -27.22 -3.02
C VAL A 551 16.07 -26.22 -4.17
N ILE A 552 16.21 -24.94 -3.83
CA ILE A 552 16.39 -23.86 -4.80
C ILE A 552 17.51 -24.15 -5.82
N GLU A 553 17.21 -23.94 -7.11
CA GLU A 553 18.12 -24.28 -8.19
C GLU A 553 19.24 -23.24 -8.37
N ARG A 554 20.50 -23.68 -8.36
CA ARG A 554 21.68 -22.82 -8.60
C ARG A 554 21.94 -22.61 -10.09
N VAL A 555 22.27 -21.38 -10.47
CA VAL A 555 22.67 -21.00 -11.84
C VAL A 555 24.17 -20.74 -11.88
N ALA A 556 24.95 -21.83 -11.92
CA ALA A 556 26.41 -21.75 -11.81
C ALA A 556 27.09 -20.87 -12.88
N SER A 557 26.49 -20.73 -14.07
CA SER A 557 27.00 -19.87 -15.14
C SER A 557 26.98 -18.37 -14.83
N LEU A 558 26.21 -17.96 -13.81
CA LEU A 558 26.06 -16.56 -13.39
C LEU A 558 26.77 -16.25 -12.07
N ASP A 559 27.41 -17.25 -11.46
CA ASP A 559 28.22 -17.06 -10.26
C ASP A 559 29.42 -16.16 -10.56
N LEU A 560 29.77 -15.30 -9.61
CA LEU A 560 30.93 -14.43 -9.71
C LEU A 560 31.92 -14.74 -8.60
N GLU A 561 33.17 -15.04 -8.99
CA GLU A 561 34.21 -15.41 -8.03
C GLU A 561 35.15 -14.27 -7.63
N LYS A 562 35.04 -13.10 -8.28
CA LYS A 562 35.91 -11.92 -8.06
C LYS A 562 35.20 -10.60 -8.39
N CYS A 563 34.04 -10.33 -7.79
CA CYS A 563 33.18 -9.21 -8.18
C CYS A 563 33.90 -7.84 -8.14
N SER A 564 34.70 -7.60 -7.10
CA SER A 564 35.43 -6.34 -6.91
C SER A 564 36.56 -6.08 -7.91
N LEU A 565 36.92 -7.07 -8.74
CA LEU A 565 37.99 -6.97 -9.74
C LEU A 565 37.47 -6.84 -11.17
N LEU A 566 36.14 -6.89 -11.37
CA LEU A 566 35.53 -6.77 -12.69
C LEU A 566 35.68 -5.34 -13.22
N SER A 567 36.17 -5.21 -14.45
CA SER A 567 36.14 -3.95 -15.20
C SER A 567 34.69 -3.54 -15.50
N MET A 568 34.45 -2.26 -15.75
CA MET A 568 33.13 -1.74 -16.16
C MET A 568 32.55 -2.47 -17.37
N LYS A 569 33.40 -2.94 -18.29
CA LYS A 569 32.97 -3.73 -19.46
C LYS A 569 32.44 -5.11 -19.03
N GLU A 570 33.19 -5.82 -18.20
CA GLU A 570 32.78 -7.15 -17.71
C GLU A 570 31.52 -7.07 -16.83
N GLN A 571 31.39 -6.00 -16.03
CA GLN A 571 30.17 -5.73 -15.26
C GLN A 571 28.95 -5.57 -16.18
N ASN A 572 29.08 -4.82 -17.29
CA ASN A 572 27.99 -4.64 -18.26
C ASN A 572 27.65 -5.94 -19.02
N GLU A 573 28.66 -6.74 -19.38
CA GLU A 573 28.46 -8.04 -20.03
C GLU A 573 27.73 -9.02 -19.10
N TRP A 574 28.11 -9.03 -17.82
CA TRP A 574 27.43 -9.83 -16.80
C TRP A 574 25.97 -9.38 -16.63
N MET A 575 25.71 -8.07 -16.44
CA MET A 575 24.35 -7.52 -16.34
C MET A 575 23.48 -7.82 -17.57
N SER A 576 24.09 -7.85 -18.76
CA SER A 576 23.39 -8.24 -20.00
C SER A 576 23.02 -9.73 -19.99
N SER A 577 23.93 -10.58 -19.52
CA SER A 577 23.69 -12.04 -19.37
C SER A 577 22.60 -12.33 -18.33
N LEU A 578 22.57 -11.55 -17.23
CA LEU A 578 21.50 -11.60 -16.24
C LEU A 578 20.14 -11.29 -16.87
N SER A 579 20.08 -10.20 -17.62
CA SER A 579 18.84 -9.74 -18.28
C SER A 579 18.29 -10.79 -19.23
N GLN A 580 19.16 -11.42 -20.03
CA GLN A 580 18.77 -12.49 -20.94
C GLN A 580 18.25 -13.72 -20.19
N THR A 581 18.98 -14.17 -19.16
CA THR A 581 18.60 -15.37 -18.39
C THR A 581 17.25 -15.19 -17.71
N VAL A 582 16.98 -14.01 -17.16
CA VAL A 582 15.73 -13.67 -16.46
C VAL A 582 14.51 -13.72 -17.39
N ILE A 583 14.67 -13.42 -18.68
CA ILE A 583 13.59 -13.48 -19.69
C ILE A 583 13.22 -14.93 -20.03
N GLU A 584 14.20 -15.83 -19.98
CA GLU A 584 14.03 -17.25 -20.29
C GLU A 584 13.40 -18.05 -19.14
N LEU A 585 13.31 -17.47 -17.94
CA LEU A 585 12.67 -18.11 -16.79
C LEU A 585 11.15 -18.14 -16.98
N ASN A 586 10.55 -19.33 -16.82
CA ASN A 586 9.10 -19.46 -16.76
C ASN A 586 8.55 -18.74 -15.51
N PRO A 587 7.79 -17.65 -15.67
CA PRO A 587 7.35 -16.82 -14.55
C PRO A 587 6.27 -17.49 -13.70
N GLU A 588 5.64 -18.57 -14.15
CA GLU A 588 4.75 -19.36 -13.29
C GLU A 588 5.51 -20.19 -12.25
N ILE A 589 6.80 -20.47 -12.49
CA ILE A 589 7.64 -21.27 -11.59
C ILE A 589 8.57 -20.37 -10.79
N TYR A 590 9.16 -19.37 -11.44
CA TYR A 590 10.21 -18.53 -10.86
C TYR A 590 9.82 -17.06 -10.86
N GLU A 591 10.04 -16.38 -9.74
CA GLU A 591 9.87 -14.92 -9.62
C GLU A 591 11.03 -14.18 -10.31
N GLY A 592 12.21 -14.81 -10.40
CA GLY A 592 13.40 -14.27 -11.04
C GLY A 592 14.68 -14.94 -10.57
N LEU A 593 15.74 -14.15 -10.46
CA LEU A 593 17.04 -14.57 -9.92
C LEU A 593 17.31 -13.94 -8.55
N LEU A 594 17.96 -14.70 -7.68
CA LEU A 594 18.44 -14.32 -6.36
C LEU A 594 19.97 -14.37 -6.34
N PHE A 595 20.61 -13.29 -5.90
CA PHE A 595 22.05 -13.19 -5.73
C PHE A 595 22.40 -12.99 -4.26
N ILE A 596 23.23 -13.89 -3.73
CA ILE A 596 23.68 -13.84 -2.34
C ILE A 596 25.19 -13.59 -2.33
N SER A 597 25.63 -12.49 -1.70
CA SER A 597 27.06 -12.22 -1.53
C SER A 597 27.68 -13.19 -0.54
N LEU A 598 28.91 -13.64 -0.75
CA LEU A 598 29.60 -14.48 0.24
C LEU A 598 30.92 -13.85 0.67
N GLU A 599 31.26 -14.03 1.94
CA GLU A 599 32.53 -13.56 2.51
C GLU A 599 33.67 -14.54 2.20
N ASN A 600 33.41 -15.84 2.41
CA ASN A 600 34.41 -16.92 2.33
C ASN A 600 33.91 -18.08 1.44
N HIS A 601 33.51 -17.76 0.21
CA HIS A 601 32.90 -18.67 -0.79
C HIS A 601 31.63 -19.41 -0.37
N SER A 602 31.29 -19.46 0.93
CA SER A 602 30.34 -20.40 1.53
C SER A 602 29.32 -19.74 2.47
N THR A 603 29.76 -18.76 3.24
CA THR A 603 28.96 -18.14 4.29
C THR A 603 28.74 -16.65 4.04
N ILE A 604 27.63 -16.16 4.57
CA ILE A 604 27.32 -14.74 4.70
C ILE A 604 26.89 -14.45 6.14
N ASN A 605 27.42 -13.36 6.71
CA ASN A 605 26.96 -12.84 7.99
C ASN A 605 25.72 -11.95 7.77
N TYR A 606 24.68 -12.14 8.57
CA TYR A 606 23.44 -11.38 8.49
C TYR A 606 23.64 -9.87 8.73
N HIS A 607 24.68 -9.48 9.47
CA HIS A 607 25.03 -8.05 9.68
C HIS A 607 25.64 -7.39 8.43
N GLU A 608 26.15 -8.19 7.49
CA GLU A 608 26.76 -7.72 6.23
C GLU A 608 25.98 -8.27 5.02
N TYR A 609 24.67 -8.50 5.17
CA TYR A 609 23.86 -9.25 4.22
C TYR A 609 23.63 -8.49 2.89
N ARG A 610 24.57 -8.61 1.96
CA ARG A 610 24.47 -8.00 0.63
C ARG A 610 23.88 -8.98 -0.38
N ALA A 611 22.56 -8.98 -0.49
CA ALA A 611 21.86 -9.73 -1.52
C ALA A 611 20.93 -8.82 -2.32
N PHE A 612 20.65 -9.22 -3.55
CA PHE A 612 19.68 -8.56 -4.40
C PHE A 612 18.93 -9.58 -5.26
N GLU A 613 17.82 -9.13 -5.83
CA GLU A 613 17.05 -9.93 -6.76
C GLU A 613 16.92 -9.25 -8.11
N MET A 614 16.72 -10.05 -9.16
CA MET A 614 16.35 -9.56 -10.48
C MET A 614 15.13 -10.35 -10.95
N LYS A 615 13.94 -9.74 -10.86
CA LYS A 615 12.67 -10.40 -11.19
C LYS A 615 12.48 -10.61 -12.68
N CYS A 616 11.69 -11.60 -13.08
CA CYS A 616 11.16 -11.69 -14.43
C CYS A 616 10.41 -10.39 -14.79
N PRO A 617 10.33 -9.99 -16.08
CA PRO A 617 9.58 -8.80 -16.48
C PRO A 617 8.16 -8.76 -15.90
N VAL A 618 7.45 -9.88 -15.91
CA VAL A 618 6.09 -10.01 -15.35
C VAL A 618 6.06 -9.67 -13.86
N HIS A 619 6.88 -10.33 -13.06
CA HIS A 619 6.97 -10.13 -11.60
C HIS A 619 7.45 -8.74 -11.21
N HIS A 620 8.25 -8.08 -12.06
CA HIS A 620 8.65 -6.70 -11.88
C HIS A 620 7.54 -5.72 -12.19
N HIS A 621 7.00 -5.78 -13.41
CA HIS A 621 6.13 -4.77 -13.97
C HIS A 621 4.73 -4.85 -13.39
N ILE A 622 4.16 -6.04 -13.24
CA ILE A 622 2.77 -6.22 -12.79
C ILE A 622 2.61 -5.87 -11.31
N LYS A 623 3.60 -6.23 -10.48
CA LYS A 623 3.59 -5.97 -9.03
C LYS A 623 3.64 -4.48 -8.67
N ILE A 624 4.18 -3.64 -9.55
CA ILE A 624 4.28 -2.18 -9.32
C ILE A 624 3.11 -1.39 -9.90
N LEU A 625 2.19 -2.04 -10.63
CA LEU A 625 1.01 -1.37 -11.17
C LEU A 625 0.04 -1.06 -10.03
N ASN A 626 -0.45 0.18 -10.01
CA ASN A 626 -1.39 0.69 -9.01
C ASN A 626 -2.58 1.34 -9.71
N LEU A 627 -3.66 1.52 -8.95
CA LEU A 627 -4.80 2.33 -9.38
C LEU A 627 -4.32 3.75 -9.70
N THR A 628 -4.83 4.32 -10.80
CA THR A 628 -4.56 5.71 -11.17
C THR A 628 -5.52 6.66 -10.46
N ASN A 629 -6.71 6.18 -10.11
CA ASN A 629 -7.71 6.93 -9.41
C ASN A 629 -7.39 7.00 -7.90
N LYS A 630 -7.12 8.21 -7.40
CA LYS A 630 -6.77 8.47 -5.99
C LYS A 630 -7.93 8.27 -5.02
N ASN A 631 -9.17 8.21 -5.51
CA ASN A 631 -10.35 8.01 -4.66
C ASN A 631 -10.41 6.59 -4.11
N TYR A 632 -9.66 5.64 -4.69
CA TYR A 632 -9.64 4.25 -4.24
C TYR A 632 -8.28 3.92 -3.59
N PRO A 633 -8.29 3.43 -2.35
CA PRO A 633 -7.08 3.14 -1.58
C PRO A 633 -6.24 1.98 -2.14
N SER A 634 -6.90 0.95 -2.65
CA SER A 634 -6.27 -0.25 -3.21
C SER A 634 -7.29 -1.07 -3.99
N SER A 635 -6.84 -2.10 -4.71
CA SER A 635 -7.73 -3.06 -5.37
C SER A 635 -8.57 -3.88 -4.38
N GLU A 636 -8.18 -3.95 -3.10
CA GLU A 636 -8.87 -4.74 -2.08
C GLU A 636 -10.27 -4.20 -1.75
N VAL A 637 -10.55 -2.94 -2.10
CA VAL A 637 -11.86 -2.28 -1.91
C VAL A 637 -12.69 -2.19 -3.17
N LEU A 638 -12.24 -2.78 -4.27
CA LEU A 638 -13.00 -2.78 -5.51
C LEU A 638 -13.91 -3.99 -5.56
N ASP A 639 -15.06 -3.84 -6.21
CA ASP A 639 -15.98 -4.95 -6.43
C ASP A 639 -15.32 -6.00 -7.33
N SER A 640 -15.68 -7.28 -7.13
CA SER A 640 -15.10 -8.38 -7.92
C SER A 640 -15.29 -8.19 -9.43
N VAL A 641 -16.48 -7.73 -9.84
CA VAL A 641 -16.81 -7.42 -11.25
C VAL A 641 -15.91 -6.32 -11.80
N VAL A 642 -15.58 -5.31 -10.98
CA VAL A 642 -14.65 -4.22 -11.34
C VAL A 642 -13.22 -4.74 -11.44
N ILE A 643 -12.81 -5.67 -10.58
CA ILE A 643 -11.47 -6.28 -10.65
C ILE A 643 -11.33 -7.08 -11.95
N GLU A 644 -12.35 -7.84 -12.34
CA GLU A 644 -12.36 -8.62 -13.58
C GLU A 644 -12.41 -7.73 -14.83
N ASN A 645 -13.17 -6.63 -14.78
CA ASN A 645 -13.36 -5.71 -15.89
C ASN A 645 -13.22 -4.25 -15.44
N PRO A 646 -11.99 -3.78 -15.16
CA PRO A 646 -11.78 -2.44 -14.63
C PRO A 646 -12.12 -1.36 -15.65
N PRO A 647 -12.86 -0.33 -15.25
CA PRO A 647 -13.11 0.80 -16.13
C PRO A 647 -11.82 1.56 -16.38
N ARG A 648 -11.72 2.13 -17.58
CA ARG A 648 -10.56 2.91 -18.02
C ARG A 648 -10.14 4.00 -17.04
N SER A 649 -11.07 4.66 -16.36
CA SER A 649 -10.77 5.71 -15.37
C SER A 649 -9.96 5.22 -14.17
N LEU A 650 -9.96 3.92 -13.88
CA LEU A 650 -9.27 3.31 -12.75
C LEU A 650 -7.81 2.92 -13.04
N ILE A 651 -7.53 2.60 -14.30
CA ILE A 651 -6.29 1.94 -14.74
C ILE A 651 -5.62 2.59 -15.96
N ASN A 652 -6.22 3.62 -16.57
CA ASN A 652 -5.60 4.25 -17.74
C ASN A 652 -4.42 5.12 -17.32
N SER A 653 -3.24 4.71 -17.77
CA SER A 653 -2.04 5.54 -17.78
C SER A 653 -1.11 5.02 -18.86
N ASP A 654 -0.44 5.93 -19.58
CA ASP A 654 0.63 5.58 -20.52
C ASP A 654 1.71 4.68 -19.89
N LYS A 655 1.95 4.83 -18.59
CA LYS A 655 2.90 4.01 -17.84
C LYS A 655 2.40 2.57 -17.64
N ILE A 656 1.09 2.40 -17.42
CA ILE A 656 0.47 1.08 -17.27
C ILE A 656 0.51 0.36 -18.60
N ASP A 657 0.06 1.00 -19.68
CA ASP A 657 0.10 0.42 -21.03
C ASP A 657 1.53 0.03 -21.43
N GLN A 658 2.51 0.89 -21.13
CA GLN A 658 3.92 0.58 -21.37
C GLN A 658 4.37 -0.69 -20.65
N HIS A 659 4.05 -0.83 -19.36
CA HIS A 659 4.46 -1.98 -18.57
C HIS A 659 3.75 -3.28 -19.00
N LEU A 660 2.46 -3.20 -19.34
CA LEU A 660 1.74 -4.36 -19.88
C LEU A 660 2.28 -4.79 -21.22
N LEU A 661 2.62 -3.84 -22.09
CA LEU A 661 3.28 -4.13 -23.37
C LEU A 661 4.65 -4.75 -23.15
N GLU A 662 5.47 -4.22 -22.23
CA GLU A 662 6.76 -4.80 -21.86
C GLU A 662 6.61 -6.26 -21.42
N CYS A 663 5.57 -6.61 -20.65
CA CYS A 663 5.26 -8.00 -20.30
C CYS A 663 4.86 -8.84 -21.51
N ALA A 664 3.96 -8.35 -22.37
CA ALA A 664 3.48 -9.09 -23.55
C ALA A 664 4.60 -9.40 -24.53
N VAL A 665 5.56 -8.48 -24.62
CA VAL A 665 6.63 -8.50 -25.59
C VAL A 665 7.84 -9.30 -25.12
N LEU A 666 8.16 -9.23 -23.82
CA LEU A 666 9.32 -9.93 -23.25
C LEU A 666 8.99 -11.32 -22.75
N SER A 667 7.72 -11.68 -22.59
CA SER A 667 7.35 -13.02 -22.14
C SER A 667 7.36 -14.00 -23.29
N ASN A 668 8.12 -15.09 -23.15
CA ASN A 668 8.06 -16.26 -24.02
C ASN A 668 6.96 -17.26 -23.63
N PHE A 669 6.23 -16.97 -22.56
CA PHE A 669 5.23 -17.86 -21.97
C PHE A 669 3.85 -17.20 -22.01
N ASP A 670 2.78 -18.01 -21.95
CA ASP A 670 1.48 -17.49 -21.54
C ASP A 670 1.55 -17.16 -20.05
N ILE A 671 1.36 -15.88 -19.74
CA ILE A 671 1.51 -15.32 -18.39
C ILE A 671 0.19 -14.85 -17.83
N THR A 672 -0.92 -15.17 -18.49
CA THR A 672 -2.26 -14.75 -18.10
C THR A 672 -2.62 -15.19 -16.69
N GLN A 673 -2.25 -16.42 -16.32
CA GLN A 673 -2.46 -16.96 -14.98
C GLN A 673 -1.53 -16.28 -13.96
N THR A 674 -0.26 -16.10 -14.29
CA THR A 674 0.70 -15.39 -13.42
C THR A 674 0.26 -13.96 -13.13
N ILE A 675 -0.24 -13.23 -14.14
CA ILE A 675 -0.77 -11.88 -13.95
C ILE A 675 -1.97 -11.90 -13.01
N ARG A 676 -2.87 -12.88 -13.16
CA ARG A 676 -4.02 -13.05 -12.26
C ARG A 676 -3.59 -13.25 -10.81
N GLU A 677 -2.55 -14.04 -10.59
CA GLU A 677 -2.02 -14.34 -9.26
C GLU A 677 -1.27 -13.16 -8.63
N ILE A 678 -0.54 -12.37 -9.43
CA ILE A 678 0.19 -11.19 -8.93
C ILE A 678 -0.75 -10.00 -8.71
N ASN A 679 -1.56 -9.66 -9.72
CA ASN A 679 -2.45 -8.50 -9.71
C ASN A 679 -3.62 -8.71 -10.69
N PRO A 680 -4.76 -9.27 -10.24
CA PRO A 680 -5.86 -9.67 -11.11
C PRO A 680 -6.49 -8.51 -11.89
N LEU A 681 -6.42 -7.29 -11.34
CA LEU A 681 -6.94 -6.08 -11.97
C LEU A 681 -6.36 -5.84 -13.37
N PHE A 682 -5.11 -6.25 -13.61
CA PHE A 682 -4.44 -5.98 -14.88
C PHE A 682 -4.51 -7.14 -15.88
N GLN A 683 -5.25 -8.21 -15.55
CA GLN A 683 -5.40 -9.36 -16.45
C GLN A 683 -6.16 -9.01 -17.73
N ALA A 684 -7.36 -8.42 -17.63
CA ALA A 684 -8.14 -8.04 -18.80
C ALA A 684 -7.47 -6.93 -19.65
N PRO A 685 -6.89 -5.86 -19.04
CA PRO A 685 -6.08 -4.89 -19.77
C PRO A 685 -4.89 -5.51 -20.49
N TYR A 686 -4.19 -6.47 -19.84
CA TYR A 686 -3.09 -7.19 -20.46
C TYR A 686 -3.53 -7.96 -21.70
N LYS A 687 -4.63 -8.73 -21.61
CA LYS A 687 -5.17 -9.46 -22.78
C LYS A 687 -5.46 -8.53 -23.94
N THR A 688 -6.05 -7.36 -23.66
CA THR A 688 -6.33 -6.35 -24.69
C THR A 688 -5.03 -5.83 -25.34
N VAL A 689 -3.98 -5.59 -24.55
CA VAL A 689 -2.67 -5.17 -25.06
C VAL A 689 -2.01 -6.28 -25.87
N LEU A 690 -2.10 -7.53 -25.41
CA LEU A 690 -1.55 -8.71 -26.06
C LEU A 690 -2.22 -8.93 -27.43
N GLU A 691 -3.55 -8.95 -27.50
CA GLU A 691 -4.31 -9.09 -28.75
C GLU A 691 -3.95 -8.00 -29.77
N LYS A 692 -3.81 -6.74 -29.30
CA LYS A 692 -3.36 -5.62 -30.14
C LYS A 692 -1.93 -5.82 -30.65
N TYR A 693 -1.04 -6.31 -29.80
CA TYR A 693 0.34 -6.60 -30.17
C TYR A 693 0.43 -7.74 -31.19
N GLU A 694 -0.28 -8.86 -30.95
CA GLU A 694 -0.33 -10.01 -31.84
C GLU A 694 -0.91 -9.63 -33.21
N ARG A 695 -2.01 -8.85 -33.22
CA ARG A 695 -2.59 -8.34 -34.47
C ARG A 695 -1.61 -7.44 -35.23
N LEU A 696 -0.89 -6.56 -34.55
CA LEU A 696 0.14 -5.74 -35.17
C LEU A 696 1.26 -6.61 -35.78
N CYS A 697 1.68 -7.67 -35.09
CA CYS A 697 2.65 -8.62 -35.64
C CYS A 697 2.11 -9.29 -36.91
N LEU A 698 0.87 -9.78 -36.90
CA LEU A 698 0.24 -10.41 -38.06
C LEU A 698 0.07 -9.45 -39.25
N ASP A 699 -0.30 -8.20 -39.01
CA ASP A 699 -0.45 -7.19 -40.06
C ASP A 699 0.91 -6.83 -40.68
N ILE A 700 1.95 -6.73 -39.84
CA ILE A 700 3.33 -6.53 -40.30
C ILE A 700 3.77 -7.71 -41.17
N ASP A 701 3.45 -8.93 -40.76
CA ASP A 701 3.81 -10.15 -41.50
C ASP A 701 3.09 -10.26 -42.82
N SER A 702 1.79 -9.99 -42.81
CA SER A 702 0.96 -9.97 -44.01
C SER A 702 1.49 -8.93 -44.98
N PHE A 703 1.81 -7.72 -44.49
CA PHE A 703 2.44 -6.68 -45.29
C PHE A 703 3.78 -7.13 -45.88
N TYR A 704 4.67 -7.75 -45.09
CA TYR A 704 5.93 -8.29 -45.61
C TYR A 704 5.70 -9.34 -46.68
N HIS A 705 4.79 -10.29 -46.45
CA HIS A 705 4.50 -11.36 -47.39
C HIS A 705 3.89 -10.85 -48.69
N GLU A 706 2.93 -9.92 -48.63
CA GLU A 706 2.32 -9.31 -49.81
C GLU A 706 3.34 -8.51 -50.64
N GLN A 707 4.19 -7.71 -49.98
CA GLN A 707 5.22 -6.92 -50.66
C GLN A 707 6.32 -7.80 -51.28
N ILE A 708 6.72 -8.89 -50.62
CA ILE A 708 7.72 -9.85 -51.11
C ILE A 708 7.16 -10.70 -52.27
N GLN A 709 5.86 -11.01 -52.27
CA GLN A 709 5.22 -11.74 -53.38
C GLN A 709 5.00 -10.86 -54.61
N GLN A 710 4.71 -9.56 -54.43
CA GLN A 710 4.48 -8.64 -55.55
C GLN A 710 5.77 -8.06 -56.15
N HIS A 711 6.87 -8.08 -55.40
CA HIS A 711 8.16 -7.58 -55.85
C HIS A 711 9.30 -8.52 -55.41
N PRO A 712 10.16 -9.02 -56.33
CA PRO A 712 11.38 -9.70 -55.92
C PRO A 712 12.14 -8.83 -54.91
N LEU A 713 12.63 -9.39 -53.80
CA LEU A 713 13.32 -8.65 -52.73
C LEU A 713 14.43 -7.71 -53.24
N SER A 714 15.04 -8.05 -54.38
CA SER A 714 16.01 -7.21 -55.10
C SER A 714 15.47 -5.89 -55.68
N LYS A 715 14.15 -5.69 -55.70
CA LYS A 715 13.45 -4.48 -56.20
C LYS A 715 12.71 -3.71 -55.12
N ILE A 716 12.61 -4.21 -53.89
CA ILE A 716 12.04 -3.46 -52.76
C ILE A 716 13.10 -2.44 -52.30
N SER A 717 13.13 -1.29 -52.95
CA SER A 717 14.01 -0.20 -52.55
C SER A 717 13.56 0.37 -51.19
N SER A 718 14.49 0.90 -50.40
CA SER A 718 14.18 1.63 -49.14
C SER A 718 13.16 2.77 -49.29
N LEU A 719 12.83 3.15 -50.53
CA LEU A 719 11.84 4.17 -50.89
C LEU A 719 10.40 3.62 -50.89
N SER A 720 10.20 2.34 -51.23
CA SER A 720 8.87 1.69 -51.30
C SER A 720 8.32 1.41 -49.89
N LEU A 721 9.16 0.89 -49.00
CA LEU A 721 8.88 0.79 -47.55
C LEU A 721 8.63 2.18 -46.90
N ARG A 722 9.31 3.23 -47.38
CA ARG A 722 9.08 4.62 -46.94
C ARG A 722 7.74 5.18 -47.41
N LEU A 723 7.26 4.82 -48.60
CA LEU A 723 6.01 5.34 -49.16
C LEU A 723 4.77 4.72 -48.51
N CYS A 724 4.80 3.41 -48.22
CA CYS A 724 3.68 2.74 -47.53
C CYS A 724 3.54 3.19 -46.06
N LEU A 725 4.64 3.40 -45.33
CA LEU A 725 4.58 3.84 -43.93
C LEU A 725 4.41 5.38 -43.77
N ASN A 726 4.69 6.17 -44.81
CA ASN A 726 4.37 7.60 -44.84
C ASN A 726 2.86 7.85 -44.88
N GLN A 727 2.04 6.90 -45.33
CA GLN A 727 0.57 7.00 -45.27
C GLN A 727 0.03 7.00 -43.83
N GLN A 728 0.81 6.55 -42.84
CA GLN A 728 0.46 6.55 -41.41
C GLN A 728 1.13 7.66 -40.58
N LYS A 729 1.71 8.70 -41.21
CA LYS A 729 2.36 9.85 -40.55
C LYS A 729 3.44 9.49 -39.51
N ILE A 730 4.24 8.45 -39.75
CA ILE A 730 5.36 8.08 -38.87
C ILE A 730 6.59 8.97 -39.17
N PRO A 731 7.28 9.55 -38.18
CA PRO A 731 8.46 10.40 -38.40
C PRO A 731 9.60 9.67 -39.14
N GLN A 732 10.12 10.30 -40.21
CA GLN A 732 11.15 9.74 -41.12
C GLN A 732 12.42 9.19 -40.45
N LYS A 733 12.77 9.68 -39.25
CA LYS A 733 13.98 9.24 -38.53
C LYS A 733 13.80 7.83 -37.94
N GLN A 734 12.61 7.50 -37.43
CA GLN A 734 12.28 6.18 -36.88
C GLN A 734 12.16 5.13 -37.99
N LEU A 735 11.67 5.56 -39.16
CA LEU A 735 11.54 4.70 -40.34
C LEU A 735 12.88 4.26 -40.93
N LYS A 736 13.89 5.15 -40.90
CA LYS A 736 15.23 4.85 -41.43
C LYS A 736 15.95 3.80 -40.59
N ASP A 737 15.79 3.85 -39.27
CA ASP A 737 16.39 2.86 -38.35
C ASP A 737 15.73 1.48 -38.48
N LEU A 738 14.40 1.43 -38.66
CA LEU A 738 13.67 0.18 -38.89
C LEU A 738 14.12 -0.51 -40.19
N VAL A 739 14.18 0.25 -41.30
CA VAL A 739 14.62 -0.23 -42.62
C VAL A 739 16.09 -0.68 -42.63
N PHE A 740 16.95 -0.05 -41.84
CA PHE A 740 18.35 -0.46 -41.71
C PHE A 740 18.50 -1.82 -41.01
N ARG A 741 17.73 -2.08 -39.95
CA ARG A 741 17.79 -3.34 -39.19
C ARG A 741 17.14 -4.52 -39.91
N LEU A 742 16.11 -4.26 -40.73
CA LEU A 742 15.49 -5.26 -41.61
C LEU A 742 16.47 -5.85 -42.64
N LYS A 743 17.37 -5.02 -43.17
CA LYS A 743 18.44 -5.48 -44.06
C LYS A 743 19.45 -6.40 -43.39
N THR A 744 19.65 -6.27 -42.08
CA THR A 744 20.60 -7.09 -41.32
C THR A 744 20.01 -8.47 -40.95
N PHE A 745 18.68 -8.59 -40.90
CA PHE A 745 17.96 -9.82 -40.54
C PHE A 745 17.85 -10.83 -41.70
N GLU A 746 17.94 -10.36 -42.95
CA GLU A 746 17.84 -11.18 -44.17
C GLU A 746 19.02 -12.17 -44.34
N GLU A 747 20.13 -11.97 -43.63
CA GLU A 747 21.34 -12.78 -43.76
C GLU A 747 21.32 -14.07 -42.90
N SER A 748 20.28 -14.31 -42.08
CA SER A 748 20.19 -15.50 -41.22
C SER A 748 18.86 -16.28 -41.33
N ARG A 749 18.87 -17.29 -42.22
CA ARG A 749 18.02 -18.52 -42.24
C ARG A 749 16.54 -18.44 -42.68
N SER A 750 16.04 -19.65 -42.97
CA SER A 750 15.04 -20.01 -43.98
C SER A 750 13.79 -20.71 -43.41
N ASP A 751 13.02 -20.03 -42.55
CA ASP A 751 11.68 -20.48 -42.16
C ASP A 751 10.74 -19.29 -41.90
N PRO A 752 9.61 -19.12 -42.62
CA PRO A 752 8.80 -17.88 -42.57
C PRO A 752 7.93 -17.67 -41.33
N LEU A 753 7.46 -18.72 -40.65
CA LEU A 753 6.55 -18.58 -39.49
C LEU A 753 7.30 -18.23 -38.19
N LEU A 754 8.60 -18.52 -38.12
CA LEU A 754 9.48 -18.04 -37.05
C LEU A 754 9.94 -16.59 -37.30
N LYS A 755 9.85 -16.06 -38.52
CA LYS A 755 10.53 -14.80 -38.90
C LYS A 755 10.05 -13.59 -38.14
N SER A 756 8.80 -13.50 -37.77
CA SER A 756 8.22 -12.27 -37.22
C SER A 756 8.35 -12.17 -35.72
N HIS A 757 8.05 -13.28 -35.03
CA HIS A 757 8.31 -13.41 -33.60
C HIS A 757 9.82 -13.34 -33.32
N THR A 758 10.66 -14.03 -34.10
CA THR A 758 12.12 -13.92 -33.98
C THR A 758 12.64 -12.55 -34.43
N PHE A 759 12.06 -11.88 -35.43
CA PHE A 759 12.42 -10.51 -35.81
C PHE A 759 12.11 -9.52 -34.69
N PHE A 760 10.94 -9.63 -34.05
CA PHE A 760 10.57 -8.78 -32.92
C PHE A 760 11.42 -9.08 -31.69
N GLN A 761 11.65 -10.35 -31.35
CA GLN A 761 12.55 -10.74 -30.27
C GLN A 761 13.99 -10.29 -30.53
N HIS A 762 14.46 -10.33 -31.78
CA HIS A 762 15.78 -9.85 -32.16
C HIS A 762 15.85 -8.31 -32.22
N PHE A 763 14.80 -7.64 -32.65
CA PHE A 763 14.66 -6.18 -32.57
C PHE A 763 14.71 -5.73 -31.10
N ILE A 764 14.21 -6.54 -30.18
CA ILE A 764 14.18 -6.29 -28.74
C ILE A 764 15.46 -6.68 -28.03
N SER A 765 16.11 -7.77 -28.44
CA SER A 765 17.48 -8.04 -27.99
C SER A 765 18.43 -6.93 -28.48
N LEU A 766 18.24 -6.40 -29.68
CA LEU A 766 18.96 -5.21 -30.18
C LEU A 766 18.63 -3.91 -29.41
N LEU A 767 17.41 -3.78 -28.87
CA LEU A 767 17.03 -2.69 -27.95
C LEU A 767 17.73 -2.82 -26.59
N GLN A 768 17.98 -4.05 -26.13
CA GLN A 768 18.64 -4.36 -24.85
C GLN A 768 20.18 -4.24 -24.90
N VAL A 769 20.80 -4.46 -26.06
CA VAL A 769 22.26 -4.36 -26.26
C VAL A 769 22.76 -2.90 -26.37
N GLN A 770 21.87 -1.91 -26.47
CA GLN A 770 22.25 -0.49 -26.50
C GLN A 770 22.33 0.07 -25.07
N PRO A 771 23.51 0.45 -24.54
CA PRO A 771 23.69 0.89 -23.14
C PRO A 771 23.03 2.24 -22.81
N ASN A 772 22.31 2.84 -23.75
CA ASN A 772 21.56 4.07 -23.56
C ASN A 772 20.06 3.76 -23.46
N GLN A 773 19.58 3.57 -22.23
CA GLN A 773 18.15 3.37 -21.90
C GLN A 773 17.23 4.42 -22.55
N LYS A 774 17.75 5.63 -22.83
CA LYS A 774 17.04 6.71 -23.53
C LYS A 774 16.61 6.33 -24.96
N LYS A 775 17.40 5.55 -25.70
CA LYS A 775 17.10 5.13 -27.08
C LYS A 775 16.11 3.97 -27.10
N ALA A 776 16.30 2.96 -26.25
CA ALA A 776 15.35 1.87 -26.07
C ALA A 776 13.96 2.37 -25.65
N ARG A 777 13.92 3.35 -24.72
CA ARG A 777 12.69 4.02 -24.30
C ARG A 777 12.02 4.82 -25.42
N VAL A 778 12.80 5.51 -26.28
CA VAL A 778 12.26 6.23 -27.45
C VAL A 778 11.70 5.26 -28.49
N GLU A 779 12.37 4.13 -28.72
CA GLU A 779 11.93 3.10 -29.67
C GLU A 779 10.69 2.34 -29.15
N LEU A 780 10.62 2.02 -27.85
CA LEU A 780 9.41 1.48 -27.21
C LEU A 780 8.25 2.49 -27.21
N GLN A 781 8.53 3.77 -26.92
CA GLN A 781 7.55 4.85 -27.09
C GLN A 781 7.09 5.01 -28.55
N THR A 782 7.95 4.67 -29.51
CA THR A 782 7.60 4.65 -30.93
C THR A 782 6.65 3.49 -31.20
N LEU A 783 6.93 2.30 -30.70
CA LEU A 783 6.03 1.13 -30.81
C LEU A 783 4.67 1.41 -30.15
N ILE A 784 4.66 1.99 -28.95
CA ILE A 784 3.42 2.43 -28.27
C ILE A 784 2.67 3.46 -29.11
N LYS A 785 3.38 4.45 -29.69
CA LYS A 785 2.76 5.42 -30.61
C LYS A 785 2.21 4.76 -31.87
N LEU A 786 2.89 3.76 -32.43
CA LEU A 786 2.40 3.00 -33.59
C LEU A 786 1.14 2.21 -33.24
N ILE A 787 1.10 1.53 -32.10
CA ILE A 787 -0.09 0.84 -31.58
C ILE A 787 -1.25 1.84 -31.37
N LYS A 788 -0.98 3.03 -30.80
CA LYS A 788 -1.98 4.08 -30.60
C LYS A 788 -2.46 4.74 -31.91
N ILE A 789 -1.57 4.94 -32.87
CA ILE A 789 -1.91 5.46 -34.21
C ILE A 789 -2.80 4.44 -34.92
N TYR A 790 -2.46 3.15 -34.84
CA TYR A 790 -3.28 2.06 -35.37
C TYR A 790 -4.71 2.08 -34.80
N ASP A 791 -4.86 2.32 -33.49
CA ASP A 791 -6.16 2.51 -32.80
C ASP A 791 -6.97 3.67 -33.40
N SER A 792 -6.33 4.81 -33.68
CA SER A 792 -6.99 5.99 -34.26
C SER A 792 -7.34 5.87 -35.75
N SER A 793 -6.74 4.92 -36.47
CA SER A 793 -7.02 4.67 -37.90
C SER A 793 -8.11 3.62 -38.15
N ASN A 794 -8.46 2.80 -37.15
CA ASN A 794 -9.47 1.73 -37.28
C ASN A 794 -10.90 2.16 -36.90
N THR A 795 -11.13 3.43 -36.51
CA THR A 795 -12.48 4.03 -36.50
C THR A 795 -12.90 4.58 -37.88
N LEU A 796 -12.09 4.33 -38.93
CA LEU A 796 -12.30 4.86 -40.27
C LEU A 796 -12.07 3.81 -41.38
N TYR A 797 -12.38 2.55 -41.09
CA TYR A 797 -12.56 1.49 -42.08
C TYR A 797 -13.90 0.80 -41.94
#